data_AF-A0AAE6FXS9-F1
#
_entry.id   AF-A0AAE6FXS9-F1
#
_cell.length_a   1.000
_cell.length_b   1.000
_cell.length_c   1.000
_cell.angle_alpha   90.00
_cell.angle_beta   90.00
_cell.angle_gamma   90.00
#
_symmetry.space_group_name_H-M   'P 1'
#
loop_
_entity.id
_entity.type
_entity.pdbx_description
1 polymer ?
#
loop_
_entity_poly.entity_id
_entity_poly.type
_entity_poly.pdbx_seq_one_letter_code
_entity_poly.pdbx_strand_id
1 'polypeptide(L)'
;MRRGFRAESVEISHFQPGDPIFETERMARVNYKPLLKKGGSSDGDIDLGEFFKPSKDEFKAISKGLRFLKYSEADAQELYNLIGGAIKLASSIVTVIGIVGSVADIAKAFGLFGPKERSTDEWLKEIGAQIEQIYGYLARENQRGLYNEALRWRVANEGARAEQWNVRISRSQGNLEALKDRAGALDDALRMMLDPNKANIAFQKSVYGYAPESGHWIDAAGTPALTRADGGTVPPYAIGIRELTSDIWDAGHYIEVLFSALRERLIVATALEPAFRSTAYDRAALLGIADGLRTFIAKWRASILVANPAAGINGGNNLYNPCSNPDHAADGILIGAVDPVTGISSLRPFGDFKIKYSRTDLPFAAWGGQWDTAVAVEPENALAAAMSAHAPLVDSVIRTCGIEALTNLERQFRIAAAQPTESQFVRFSDAKFSYGFRRIIDIDHINMPFPIVRSGTPETLDLGRLKLFAADPHKTYPATRFHREMEKTFRFRMARRAEWSRIQLGYRLWVAGLFLELCPFSRRPPEGAPSAAFPSGLIEKDYVLETDVYDCCQIRHFSFSDEDRFEREGENGERIFHNARNGRAHFRISVQFEPLAGGADDAHAGEAIVTIRALEPDTFRDAFILEVRVFESVVDYNGEKAEYPTDSMTVHMTPSYLIVGQDFFDDVWDAQMRMVQMNNEINDKYPLEFSVPRPPEPDPNPVWKIRRRALEIENGFSFIQAAQRERPELVADELIRFRPPLIR
;
A
#
# COMPACT_ATOMS: atom_id res chain seq x y z
N MET A 1 -21.22 -46.53 -7.74
CA MET A 1 -21.25 -45.34 -8.63
C MET A 1 -21.39 -44.09 -7.76
N ARG A 2 -20.70 -43.03 -8.18
CA ARG A 2 -20.41 -41.76 -7.49
C ARG A 2 -21.64 -41.04 -6.93
N ARG A 3 -21.54 -40.54 -5.70
CA ARG A 3 -22.06 -39.22 -5.28
C ARG A 3 -21.03 -38.59 -4.36
N GLY A 4 -20.33 -37.58 -4.88
CA GLY A 4 -19.35 -36.78 -4.15
C GLY A 4 -20.03 -35.65 -3.41
N PHE A 5 -19.65 -35.48 -2.14
CA PHE A 5 -19.84 -34.23 -1.41
C PHE A 5 -18.72 -33.29 -1.83
N ARG A 6 -19.08 -32.17 -2.47
CA ARG A 6 -18.21 -31.01 -2.67
C ARG A 6 -18.12 -30.29 -1.32
N ALA A 7 -16.92 -30.19 -0.76
CA ALA A 7 -16.64 -29.17 0.24
C ALA A 7 -16.51 -27.84 -0.50
N GLU A 8 -17.28 -26.84 -0.08
CA GLU A 8 -17.20 -25.47 -0.56
C GLU A 8 -15.79 -24.94 -0.29
N SER A 9 -15.11 -24.55 -1.38
CA SER A 9 -13.95 -23.69 -1.30
C SER A 9 -14.38 -22.38 -0.66
N VAL A 10 -13.86 -22.07 0.52
CA VAL A 10 -13.86 -20.70 1.02
C VAL A 10 -12.94 -19.92 0.09
N GLU A 11 -13.53 -19.29 -0.93
CA GLU A 11 -12.87 -18.27 -1.73
C GLU A 11 -12.49 -17.12 -0.80
N ILE A 12 -11.20 -17.03 -0.47
CA ILE A 12 -10.63 -15.82 0.08
C ILE A 12 -10.78 -14.76 -1.01
N SER A 13 -11.63 -13.76 -0.78
CA SER A 13 -11.78 -12.64 -1.70
C SER A 13 -10.42 -11.98 -1.91
N HIS A 14 -10.01 -11.86 -3.18
CA HIS A 14 -8.85 -11.06 -3.54
C HIS A 14 -9.16 -9.58 -3.23
N PHE A 15 -8.25 -8.93 -2.50
CA PHE A 15 -8.21 -7.46 -2.34
C PHE A 15 -8.26 -6.81 -3.73
N GLN A 16 -9.15 -5.84 -3.95
CA GLN A 16 -9.27 -5.16 -5.25
C GLN A 16 -8.44 -3.87 -5.29
N PRO A 17 -7.88 -3.50 -6.46
CA PRO A 17 -7.20 -2.21 -6.65
C PRO A 17 -8.16 -1.05 -6.33
N GLY A 18 -7.87 -0.28 -5.28
CA GLY A 18 -8.71 0.86 -4.87
C GLY A 18 -8.90 1.02 -3.36
N ASP A 19 -8.53 0.02 -2.55
CA ASP A 19 -8.68 0.13 -1.09
C ASP A 19 -7.71 1.18 -0.49
N PRO A 20 -8.18 2.08 0.39
CA PRO A 20 -7.40 3.22 0.89
C PRO A 20 -6.31 2.75 1.87
N ILE A 21 -5.11 2.53 1.35
CA ILE A 21 -3.92 2.05 2.08
C ILE A 21 -3.30 3.11 3.03
N PHE A 22 -3.75 4.37 3.02
CA PHE A 22 -3.00 5.47 3.65
C PHE A 22 -3.69 6.32 4.73
N GLU A 23 -4.93 6.04 5.18
CA GLU A 23 -5.62 7.02 6.07
C GLU A 23 -5.92 6.60 7.51
N THR A 24 -5.73 5.35 7.96
CA THR A 24 -6.21 4.95 9.30
C THR A 24 -5.19 4.50 10.34
N GLU A 25 -3.89 4.52 10.07
CA GLU A 25 -2.87 4.28 11.12
C GLU A 25 -2.10 5.54 11.52
N ARG A 26 -2.81 6.53 12.07
CA ARG A 26 -2.21 7.45 13.04
C ARG A 26 -1.97 6.69 14.36
N MET A 27 -0.91 5.90 14.42
CA MET A 27 -0.37 5.42 15.69
C MET A 27 0.22 6.60 16.49
N ALA A 28 0.03 6.54 17.80
CA ALA A 28 0.28 7.59 18.77
C ALA A 28 1.58 8.39 18.54
N ARG A 29 1.43 9.72 18.44
CA ARG A 29 2.53 10.69 18.53
C ARG A 29 3.18 10.55 19.91
N VAL A 30 4.41 10.04 19.97
CA VAL A 30 5.31 10.39 21.08
C VAL A 30 5.91 11.74 20.73
N ASN A 31 5.40 12.80 21.35
CA ASN A 31 5.91 14.15 21.22
C ASN A 31 7.34 14.23 21.78
N TYR A 32 8.35 14.19 20.92
CA TYR A 32 9.65 14.79 21.23
C TYR A 32 9.68 16.19 20.61
N LYS A 33 9.68 17.23 21.45
CA LYS A 33 9.99 18.59 21.02
C LYS A 33 11.47 18.62 20.59
N PRO A 34 11.81 19.10 19.39
CA PRO A 34 13.22 19.35 19.06
C PRO A 34 13.73 20.51 19.89
N LEU A 35 14.93 20.35 20.44
CA LEU A 35 15.70 21.43 21.07
C LEU A 35 16.02 22.47 19.99
N LEU A 36 15.37 23.64 20.10
CA LEU A 36 15.73 24.83 19.34
C LEU A 36 17.19 25.17 19.62
N LYS A 37 18.05 25.17 18.58
CA LYS A 37 19.29 25.94 18.61
C LYS A 37 18.91 27.42 18.70
N LYS A 38 18.84 27.95 19.93
CA LYS A 38 18.90 29.40 20.13
C LYS A 38 20.33 29.83 19.84
N GLY A 39 20.50 30.62 18.79
CA GLY A 39 21.76 31.31 18.52
C GLY A 39 22.08 32.30 19.63
N GLY A 40 23.39 32.50 19.88
CA GLY A 40 23.89 33.61 20.69
C GLY A 40 25.15 33.31 21.49
N SER A 41 26.29 33.64 20.88
CA SER A 41 27.55 34.18 21.46
C SER A 41 28.33 33.46 22.59
N SER A 42 29.61 33.21 22.24
CA SER A 42 30.88 33.43 22.98
C SER A 42 31.08 32.88 24.39
N ASP A 43 32.17 32.10 24.52
CA ASP A 43 33.01 31.85 25.71
C ASP A 43 32.29 31.59 27.03
N GLY A 44 32.26 30.31 27.40
CA GLY A 44 31.97 29.85 28.76
C GLY A 44 31.76 28.34 28.74
N ASP A 45 32.65 27.60 29.40
CA ASP A 45 32.49 26.17 29.67
C ASP A 45 31.10 25.90 30.28
N ILE A 46 30.23 25.25 29.50
CA ILE A 46 28.95 24.73 29.97
C ILE A 46 29.23 23.35 30.56
N ASP A 47 29.11 23.22 31.88
CA ASP A 47 29.12 21.94 32.57
C ASP A 47 27.84 21.16 32.22
N LEU A 48 27.93 20.30 31.20
CA LEU A 48 26.85 19.46 30.67
C LEU A 48 26.64 18.16 31.49
N GLY A 49 27.23 18.05 32.68
CA GLY A 49 27.37 16.79 33.42
C GLY A 49 26.10 16.19 34.05
N GLU A 50 25.07 16.99 34.36
CA GLU A 50 23.95 16.51 35.20
C GLU A 50 22.59 16.35 34.51
N PHE A 51 22.39 16.87 33.29
CA PHE A 51 21.03 17.01 32.73
C PHE A 51 20.48 15.84 31.89
N PHE A 52 21.22 14.74 31.69
CA PHE A 52 20.74 13.64 30.81
C PHE A 52 21.16 12.24 31.27
N LYS A 53 21.10 11.96 32.58
CA LYS A 53 21.09 10.57 33.06
C LYS A 53 19.64 10.08 33.11
N PRO A 54 19.23 9.03 32.36
CA PRO A 54 17.87 8.51 32.45
C PRO A 54 17.55 8.19 33.91
N SER A 55 16.33 8.55 34.33
CA SER A 55 15.82 8.22 35.65
C SER A 55 15.85 6.69 35.87
N LYS A 56 15.86 6.24 37.13
CA LYS A 56 15.84 4.79 37.44
C LYS A 56 14.65 4.07 36.79
N ASP A 57 13.55 4.78 36.56
CA ASP A 57 12.35 4.23 35.92
C ASP A 57 12.52 4.10 34.40
N GLU A 58 13.23 5.03 33.75
CA GLU A 58 13.61 4.91 32.34
C GLU A 58 14.66 3.81 32.12
N PHE A 59 15.60 3.62 33.06
CA PHE A 59 16.52 2.47 33.03
C PHE A 59 15.77 1.14 33.12
N LYS A 60 14.67 1.07 33.87
CA LYS A 60 13.83 -0.14 33.98
C LYS A 60 13.06 -0.44 32.69
N ALA A 61 12.66 0.60 31.95
CA ALA A 61 12.04 0.47 30.63
C ALA A 61 13.08 0.09 29.56
N ILE A 62 14.25 0.73 29.59
CA ILE A 62 15.40 0.44 28.72
C ILE A 62 15.93 -0.97 28.98
N SER A 63 16.06 -1.42 30.22
CA SER A 63 16.50 -2.78 30.56
C SER A 63 15.50 -3.85 30.12
N LYS A 64 14.20 -3.52 30.10
CA LYS A 64 13.16 -4.39 29.53
C LYS A 64 13.28 -4.51 28.00
N GLY A 65 13.57 -3.41 27.29
CA GLY A 65 13.87 -3.42 25.85
C GLY A 65 15.23 -4.05 25.50
N LEU A 66 16.24 -3.87 26.36
CA LEU A 66 17.57 -4.48 26.19
C LEU A 66 17.56 -5.98 26.52
N ARG A 67 16.71 -6.43 27.46
CA ARG A 67 16.42 -7.87 27.66
C ARG A 67 15.70 -8.47 26.44
N PHE A 68 14.82 -7.72 25.79
CA PHE A 68 14.24 -8.13 24.50
C PHE A 68 15.32 -8.26 23.40
N LEU A 69 16.32 -7.38 23.42
CA LEU A 69 17.53 -7.45 22.57
C LEU A 69 18.63 -8.38 23.12
N LYS A 70 18.31 -9.23 24.11
CA LYS A 70 19.16 -10.30 24.66
C LYS A 70 20.45 -9.85 25.40
N TYR A 71 20.46 -8.66 26.00
CA TYR A 71 21.55 -8.18 26.88
C TYR A 71 21.38 -8.64 28.33
N SER A 72 22.49 -8.91 29.03
CA SER A 72 22.46 -9.18 30.47
C SER A 72 22.23 -7.88 31.28
N GLU A 73 21.80 -8.02 32.53
CA GLU A 73 21.52 -6.87 33.40
C GLU A 73 22.79 -6.07 33.76
N ALA A 74 23.95 -6.73 33.78
CA ALA A 74 25.25 -6.08 33.93
C ALA A 74 25.62 -5.26 32.68
N ASP A 75 25.33 -5.77 31.49
CA ASP A 75 25.60 -5.07 30.22
C ASP A 75 24.68 -3.86 30.04
N ALA A 76 23.41 -3.96 30.47
CA ALA A 76 22.48 -2.83 30.49
C ALA A 76 22.99 -1.69 31.38
N GLN A 77 23.62 -2.02 32.52
CA GLN A 77 24.22 -1.05 33.43
C GLN A 77 25.49 -0.41 32.84
N GLU A 78 26.31 -1.17 32.11
CA GLU A 78 27.46 -0.64 31.36
C GLU A 78 26.99 0.31 30.24
N LEU A 79 25.94 -0.05 29.50
CA LEU A 79 25.28 0.79 28.49
C LEU A 79 24.70 2.08 29.07
N TYR A 80 24.07 2.02 30.25
CA TYR A 80 23.56 3.18 30.98
C TYR A 80 24.68 4.18 31.33
N ASN A 81 25.86 3.67 31.70
CA ASN A 81 27.04 4.48 31.95
C ASN A 81 27.69 4.99 30.64
N LEU A 82 27.60 4.23 29.56
CA LEU A 82 28.15 4.58 28.24
C LEU A 82 27.31 5.63 27.51
N ILE A 83 25.97 5.60 27.64
CA ILE A 83 25.06 6.66 27.13
C ILE A 83 25.32 7.99 27.85
N GLY A 84 25.58 7.95 29.16
CA GLY A 84 26.08 9.11 29.91
C GLY A 84 27.48 9.58 29.48
N GLY A 85 28.28 8.71 28.86
CA GLY A 85 29.64 9.00 28.38
C GLY A 85 29.76 9.38 26.89
N ALA A 86 28.78 9.04 26.05
CA ALA A 86 28.86 9.13 24.59
C ALA A 86 28.91 10.58 24.03
N ILE A 87 28.56 11.59 24.83
CA ILE A 87 28.70 13.01 24.42
C ILE A 87 30.18 13.46 24.45
N LYS A 88 31.07 12.79 25.19
CA LYS A 88 32.53 13.06 25.16
C LYS A 88 33.28 12.38 24.00
N LEU A 89 32.61 11.53 23.22
CA LEU A 89 33.22 10.72 22.15
C LEU A 89 32.95 11.25 20.73
N ALA A 90 32.51 12.51 20.59
CA ALA A 90 32.42 13.18 19.30
C ALA A 90 33.72 13.89 18.87
N SER A 91 34.79 13.88 19.69
CA SER A 91 36.05 14.60 19.41
C SER A 91 37.30 13.72 19.25
N SER A 92 37.19 12.39 19.28
CA SER A 92 38.34 11.49 19.23
C SER A 92 38.24 10.43 18.11
N ILE A 93 38.03 10.90 16.88
CA ILE A 93 38.33 10.12 15.66
C ILE A 93 39.78 10.44 15.26
N VAL A 94 40.76 9.84 15.93
CA VAL A 94 42.11 9.57 15.40
C VAL A 94 42.65 8.35 16.16
N THR A 95 43.28 7.42 15.43
CA THR A 95 44.12 6.27 15.87
C THR A 95 43.46 4.88 15.86
N VAL A 96 43.32 4.29 14.66
CA VAL A 96 42.99 2.84 14.44
C VAL A 96 44.21 2.04 13.94
N ILE A 97 45.44 2.45 14.27
CA ILE A 97 46.62 1.61 13.98
C ILE A 97 47.46 1.55 15.26
N GLY A 98 47.25 0.49 16.06
CA GLY A 98 48.03 0.32 17.28
C GLY A 98 47.56 -0.72 18.31
N ILE A 99 46.89 -1.82 17.94
CA ILE A 99 46.68 -2.93 18.89
C ILE A 99 46.84 -4.28 18.15
N VAL A 100 48.09 -4.64 17.85
CA VAL A 100 48.52 -6.03 17.58
C VAL A 100 49.66 -6.44 18.55
N GLY A 101 49.89 -5.66 19.63
CA GLY A 101 51.00 -5.90 20.56
C GLY A 101 50.72 -6.85 21.74
N SER A 102 49.46 -7.08 22.12
CA SER A 102 49.17 -7.47 23.51
C SER A 102 48.73 -8.93 23.71
N VAL A 103 49.35 -9.87 22.99
CA VAL A 103 49.31 -11.30 23.36
C VAL A 103 50.66 -11.77 23.92
N ALA A 104 51.77 -11.18 23.44
CA ALA A 104 53.12 -11.47 23.92
C ALA A 104 53.42 -10.83 25.30
N ASP A 105 52.84 -9.67 25.62
CA ASP A 105 53.06 -8.98 26.90
C ASP A 105 52.26 -9.59 28.07
N ILE A 106 51.10 -10.18 27.78
CA ILE A 106 50.28 -10.89 28.77
C ILE A 106 50.97 -12.20 29.20
N ALA A 107 51.58 -12.93 28.26
CA ALA A 107 52.34 -14.14 28.55
C ALA A 107 53.58 -13.87 29.44
N LYS A 108 54.18 -12.66 29.36
CA LYS A 108 55.29 -12.23 30.23
C LYS A 108 54.82 -11.73 31.61
N ALA A 109 53.65 -11.10 31.70
CA ALA A 109 53.11 -10.55 32.96
C ALA A 109 52.61 -11.62 33.95
N PHE A 110 52.20 -12.79 33.47
CA PHE A 110 51.65 -13.87 34.31
C PHE A 110 52.68 -14.85 34.91
N GLY A 111 53.99 -14.63 34.74
CA GLY A 111 55.01 -15.41 35.46
C GLY A 111 54.96 -16.92 35.19
N LEU A 112 54.67 -17.31 33.94
CA LEU A 112 54.45 -18.71 33.51
C LEU A 112 55.65 -19.66 33.64
N PHE A 113 56.78 -19.22 34.21
CA PHE A 113 57.88 -20.10 34.60
C PHE A 113 58.32 -19.78 36.03
N GLY A 114 57.63 -20.38 36.99
CA GLY A 114 58.00 -20.42 38.40
C GLY A 114 58.11 -21.88 38.89
N PRO A 115 59.21 -22.27 39.57
CA PRO A 115 59.48 -23.66 39.90
C PRO A 115 58.73 -24.02 41.18
N LYS A 116 57.68 -24.82 41.06
CA LYS A 116 57.16 -25.67 42.14
C LYS A 116 56.19 -26.69 41.55
N GLU A 117 56.42 -27.95 41.89
CA GLU A 117 55.58 -29.11 41.56
C GLU A 117 54.14 -28.83 41.99
N ARG A 118 53.30 -28.45 41.03
CA ARG A 118 51.84 -28.43 41.16
C ARG A 118 51.32 -29.76 40.61
N SER A 119 50.29 -30.32 41.23
CA SER A 119 49.68 -31.56 40.75
C SER A 119 48.96 -31.32 39.42
N THR A 120 49.03 -32.29 38.51
CA THR A 120 48.49 -32.18 37.14
C THR A 120 47.00 -31.81 37.12
N ASP A 121 46.22 -32.22 38.13
CA ASP A 121 44.79 -31.94 38.25
C ASP A 121 44.48 -30.47 38.61
N GLU A 122 45.32 -29.83 39.43
CA GLU A 122 45.18 -28.40 39.73
C GLU A 122 45.53 -27.54 38.51
N TRP A 123 46.55 -27.97 37.75
CA TRP A 123 46.92 -27.35 36.48
C TRP A 123 45.79 -27.46 35.44
N LEU A 124 45.13 -28.62 35.34
CA LEU A 124 44.01 -28.83 34.41
C LEU A 124 42.76 -28.04 34.78
N LYS A 125 42.47 -27.86 36.08
CA LYS A 125 41.36 -27.01 36.56
C LYS A 125 41.63 -25.53 36.31
N GLU A 126 42.85 -25.06 36.55
CA GLU A 126 43.25 -23.67 36.32
C GLU A 126 43.24 -23.33 34.82
N ILE A 127 43.72 -24.24 33.96
CA ILE A 127 43.57 -24.16 32.50
C ILE A 127 42.08 -24.15 32.10
N GLY A 128 41.25 -25.01 32.69
CA GLY A 128 39.81 -25.05 32.42
C GLY A 128 39.12 -23.70 32.72
N ALA A 129 39.40 -23.11 33.88
CA ALA A 129 38.86 -21.82 34.28
C ALA A 129 39.38 -20.65 33.42
N GLN A 130 40.65 -20.69 33.02
CA GLN A 130 41.24 -19.68 32.12
C GLN A 130 40.67 -19.78 30.71
N ILE A 131 40.42 -21.00 30.22
CA ILE A 131 39.75 -21.26 28.95
C ILE A 131 38.30 -20.75 28.98
N GLU A 132 37.56 -21.00 30.07
CA GLU A 132 36.20 -20.45 30.27
C GLU A 132 36.19 -18.91 30.28
N GLN A 133 37.17 -18.27 30.92
CA GLN A 133 37.31 -16.81 30.89
C GLN A 133 37.62 -16.26 29.49
N ILE A 134 38.48 -16.93 28.73
CA ILE A 134 38.77 -16.57 27.33
C ILE A 134 37.52 -16.72 26.46
N TYR A 135 36.75 -17.79 26.63
CA TYR A 135 35.48 -17.96 25.91
C TYR A 135 34.44 -16.92 26.30
N GLY A 136 34.31 -16.58 27.59
CA GLY A 136 33.43 -15.51 28.05
C GLY A 136 33.88 -14.11 27.60
N TYR A 137 35.17 -13.90 27.34
CA TYR A 137 35.70 -12.68 26.73
C TYR A 137 35.39 -12.62 25.23
N LEU A 138 35.66 -13.70 24.49
CA LEU A 138 35.35 -13.82 23.05
C LEU A 138 33.85 -13.69 22.78
N ALA A 139 33.01 -14.23 23.67
CA ALA A 139 31.56 -14.09 23.60
C ALA A 139 31.12 -12.62 23.71
N ARG A 140 31.71 -11.88 24.67
CA ARG A 140 31.46 -10.44 24.87
C ARG A 140 32.05 -9.57 23.75
N GLU A 141 33.22 -9.93 23.22
CA GLU A 141 33.83 -9.24 22.07
C GLU A 141 32.98 -9.40 20.81
N ASN A 142 32.48 -10.61 20.55
CA ASN A 142 31.55 -10.86 19.44
C ASN A 142 30.26 -10.03 19.57
N GLN A 143 29.65 -10.01 20.77
CA GLN A 143 28.46 -9.19 21.04
C GLN A 143 28.72 -7.69 20.83
N ARG A 144 29.86 -7.17 21.32
CA ARG A 144 30.30 -5.79 21.07
C ARG A 144 30.47 -5.51 19.59
N GLY A 145 30.98 -6.47 18.82
CA GLY A 145 31.07 -6.41 17.35
C GLY A 145 29.70 -6.24 16.69
N LEU A 146 28.75 -7.12 17.01
CA LEU A 146 27.38 -7.09 16.48
C LEU A 146 26.66 -5.78 16.83
N TYR A 147 26.81 -5.29 18.06
CA TYR A 147 26.26 -4.01 18.49
C TYR A 147 26.84 -2.83 17.69
N ASN A 148 28.17 -2.78 17.55
CA ASN A 148 28.84 -1.71 16.82
C ASN A 148 28.42 -1.68 15.34
N GLU A 149 28.17 -2.85 14.73
CA GLU A 149 27.63 -2.95 13.38
C GLU A 149 26.20 -2.40 13.30
N ALA A 150 25.29 -2.86 14.18
CA ALA A 150 23.92 -2.36 14.24
C ALA A 150 23.84 -0.85 14.53
N LEU A 151 24.75 -0.32 15.37
CA LEU A 151 24.86 1.10 15.67
C LEU A 151 25.23 1.91 14.41
N ARG A 152 26.15 1.43 13.59
CA ARG A 152 26.51 2.10 12.32
C ARG A 152 25.32 2.20 11.37
N TRP A 153 24.53 1.13 11.25
CA TRP A 153 23.30 1.15 10.44
C TRP A 153 22.24 2.09 11.01
N ARG A 154 22.08 2.14 12.34
CA ARG A 154 21.19 3.09 13.01
C ARG A 154 21.61 4.53 12.74
N VAL A 155 22.90 4.83 12.75
CA VAL A 155 23.43 6.16 12.41
C VAL A 155 23.12 6.53 10.97
N ALA A 156 23.22 5.60 10.02
CA ALA A 156 22.83 5.85 8.63
C ALA A 156 21.32 6.18 8.51
N ASN A 157 20.47 5.43 9.20
CA ASN A 157 19.03 5.65 9.23
C ASN A 157 18.63 7.01 9.85
N GLU A 158 19.15 7.34 11.04
CA GLU A 158 18.88 8.62 11.69
C GLU A 158 19.47 9.81 10.91
N GLY A 159 20.61 9.61 10.24
CA GLY A 159 21.18 10.59 9.32
C GLY A 159 20.25 10.90 8.14
N ALA A 160 19.67 9.87 7.51
CA ALA A 160 18.69 10.05 6.45
C ALA A 160 17.41 10.75 6.94
N ARG A 161 16.90 10.36 8.12
CA ARG A 161 15.72 11.00 8.72
C ARG A 161 15.95 12.48 9.05
N ALA A 162 17.13 12.84 9.56
CA ALA A 162 17.47 14.22 9.86
C ALA A 162 17.50 15.09 8.60
N GLU A 163 18.12 14.60 7.52
CA GLU A 163 18.14 15.34 6.25
C GLU A 163 16.76 15.37 5.57
N GLN A 164 15.96 14.32 5.74
CA GLN A 164 14.58 14.30 5.31
C GLN A 164 13.80 15.46 5.97
N TRP A 165 13.98 15.67 7.28
CA TRP A 165 13.40 16.81 7.98
C TRP A 165 13.91 18.17 7.46
N ASN A 166 15.19 18.27 7.09
CA ASN A 166 15.72 19.51 6.49
C ASN A 166 15.08 19.82 5.13
N VAL A 167 14.88 18.80 4.29
CA VAL A 167 14.18 18.91 3.00
C VAL A 167 12.71 19.31 3.21
N ARG A 168 12.07 18.88 4.31
CA ARG A 168 10.72 19.32 4.69
C ARG A 168 10.63 20.80 5.01
N ILE A 169 11.66 21.34 5.68
CA ILE A 169 11.72 22.78 6.02
C ILE A 169 12.08 23.60 4.77
N SER A 170 13.06 23.13 3.98
CA SER A 170 13.53 23.82 2.79
C SER A 170 14.09 22.83 1.77
N ARG A 171 13.60 22.90 0.54
CA ARG A 171 14.09 22.09 -0.59
C ARG A 171 15.23 22.77 -1.35
N SER A 172 16.14 23.46 -0.66
CA SER A 172 17.32 24.02 -1.31
C SER A 172 18.15 22.89 -1.96
N GLN A 173 18.90 23.21 -3.02
CA GLN A 173 19.76 22.22 -3.70
C GLN A 173 20.71 21.52 -2.72
N GLY A 174 21.31 22.26 -1.78
CA GLY A 174 22.18 21.69 -0.76
C GLY A 174 21.48 20.71 0.18
N ASN A 175 20.23 20.96 0.57
CA ASN A 175 19.45 20.03 1.40
C ASN A 175 19.08 18.76 0.63
N LEU A 176 18.77 18.89 -0.67
CA LEU A 176 18.46 17.75 -1.53
C LEU A 176 19.71 16.89 -1.79
N GLU A 177 20.87 17.51 -2.03
CA GLU A 177 22.16 16.83 -2.18
C GLU A 177 22.52 16.06 -0.90
N ALA A 178 22.40 16.70 0.28
CA ALA A 178 22.64 16.05 1.55
C ALA A 178 21.71 14.85 1.79
N LEU A 179 20.41 14.97 1.48
CA LEU A 179 19.46 13.86 1.60
C LEU A 179 19.81 12.72 0.63
N LYS A 180 20.24 13.02 -0.59
CA LYS A 180 20.65 12.01 -1.56
C LYS A 180 21.90 11.24 -1.11
N ASP A 181 22.90 11.94 -0.57
CA ASP A 181 24.10 11.29 -0.03
C ASP A 181 23.75 10.36 1.14
N ARG A 182 22.82 10.79 2.01
CA ARG A 182 22.29 9.94 3.09
C ARG A 182 21.45 8.77 2.58
N ALA A 183 20.73 8.93 1.48
CA ALA A 183 20.01 7.84 0.82
C ALA A 183 20.99 6.74 0.36
N GLY A 184 22.13 7.12 -0.24
CA GLY A 184 23.17 6.17 -0.64
C GLY A 184 23.76 5.40 0.56
N ALA A 185 24.06 6.10 1.66
CA ALA A 185 24.53 5.44 2.89
C ALA A 185 23.48 4.50 3.50
N LEU A 186 22.19 4.85 3.38
CA LEU A 186 21.07 4.01 3.82
C LEU A 186 20.92 2.77 2.92
N ASP A 187 21.10 2.91 1.61
CA ASP A 187 21.09 1.79 0.66
C ASP A 187 22.22 0.80 0.90
N ASP A 188 23.43 1.30 1.19
CA ASP A 188 24.57 0.45 1.58
C ASP A 188 24.28 -0.30 2.89
N ALA A 189 23.70 0.37 3.88
CA ALA A 189 23.29 -0.24 5.13
C ALA A 189 22.20 -1.32 4.93
N LEU A 190 21.18 -1.04 4.11
CA LEU A 190 20.13 -1.99 3.77
C LEU A 190 20.69 -3.19 3.01
N ARG A 191 21.58 -2.98 2.04
CA ARG A 191 22.24 -4.06 1.30
C ARG A 191 23.03 -4.98 2.22
N MET A 192 23.73 -4.43 3.21
CA MET A 192 24.42 -5.23 4.23
C MET A 192 23.43 -5.99 5.12
N MET A 193 22.41 -5.33 5.67
CA MET A 193 21.43 -5.99 6.55
C MET A 193 20.63 -7.10 5.85
N LEU A 194 20.36 -6.94 4.55
CA LEU A 194 19.61 -7.89 3.73
C LEU A 194 20.46 -9.06 3.21
N ASP A 195 21.78 -9.02 3.37
CA ASP A 195 22.64 -10.17 3.07
C ASP A 195 22.28 -11.33 4.02
N PRO A 196 21.79 -12.48 3.50
CA PRO A 196 21.39 -13.61 4.33
C PRO A 196 22.52 -14.15 5.23
N ASN A 197 23.78 -13.90 4.90
CA ASN A 197 24.91 -14.38 5.67
C ASN A 197 25.24 -13.49 6.88
N LYS A 198 24.74 -12.26 6.92
CA LYS A 198 25.02 -11.31 8.01
C LYS A 198 24.35 -11.68 9.34
N ALA A 199 23.28 -12.44 9.27
CA ALA A 199 22.62 -12.99 10.45
C ALA A 199 23.24 -14.31 10.96
N ASN A 200 24.27 -14.86 10.30
CA ASN A 200 24.98 -16.01 10.86
C ASN A 200 25.90 -15.51 11.99
N ILE A 201 25.53 -15.83 13.23
CA ILE A 201 26.27 -15.43 14.42
C ILE A 201 26.63 -16.67 15.24
N ALA A 202 27.67 -16.54 16.07
CA ALA A 202 28.00 -17.58 17.02
C ALA A 202 26.86 -17.75 18.03
N PHE A 203 26.39 -18.98 18.20
CA PHE A 203 25.34 -19.32 19.15
C PHE A 203 25.87 -19.26 20.59
N GLN A 204 25.12 -18.61 21.48
CA GLN A 204 25.46 -18.44 22.88
C GLN A 204 24.26 -18.81 23.76
N LYS A 205 24.37 -19.88 24.56
CA LYS A 205 23.26 -20.40 25.38
C LYS A 205 22.66 -19.36 26.33
N SER A 206 23.52 -18.53 26.93
CA SER A 206 23.15 -17.48 27.88
C SER A 206 22.25 -16.40 27.26
N VAL A 207 22.51 -16.04 26.01
CA VAL A 207 21.74 -15.04 25.22
C VAL A 207 20.30 -15.49 24.99
N TYR A 208 20.06 -16.80 24.92
CA TYR A 208 18.71 -17.38 24.79
C TYR A 208 18.10 -17.77 26.14
N GLY A 209 18.71 -17.40 27.27
CA GLY A 209 18.18 -17.69 28.61
C GLY A 209 18.10 -19.17 28.96
N TYR A 210 18.98 -19.99 28.37
CA TYR A 210 18.97 -21.43 28.55
C TYR A 210 19.42 -21.85 29.95
N ALA A 211 18.68 -22.79 30.56
CA ALA A 211 19.14 -23.61 31.66
C ALA A 211 19.00 -25.10 31.28
N PRO A 212 19.94 -25.98 31.67
CA PRO A 212 19.83 -27.41 31.40
C PRO A 212 18.52 -28.00 31.92
N GLU A 213 17.89 -28.88 31.13
CA GLU A 213 16.67 -29.62 31.50
C GLU A 213 15.47 -28.70 31.85
N SER A 214 15.48 -27.46 31.37
CA SER A 214 14.40 -26.51 31.64
C SER A 214 13.18 -26.68 30.73
N GLY A 215 13.18 -27.69 29.86
CA GLY A 215 12.17 -27.87 28.81
C GLY A 215 12.29 -26.82 27.70
N HIS A 216 13.49 -26.25 27.52
CA HIS A 216 13.75 -25.26 26.49
C HIS A 216 13.92 -25.95 25.13
N TRP A 217 13.70 -25.23 24.02
CA TRP A 217 13.88 -25.82 22.68
C TRP A 217 15.31 -26.30 22.41
N ILE A 218 16.29 -25.77 23.16
CA ILE A 218 17.69 -26.19 23.13
C ILE A 218 17.86 -27.63 23.62
N ASP A 219 17.03 -28.10 24.55
CA ASP A 219 17.05 -29.49 25.01
C ASP A 219 16.63 -30.46 23.88
N ALA A 220 15.77 -29.99 22.97
CA ALA A 220 15.36 -30.73 21.78
C ALA A 220 16.32 -30.60 20.59
N ALA A 221 17.27 -29.66 20.64
CA ALA A 221 18.21 -29.42 19.55
C ALA A 221 19.17 -30.60 19.35
N GLY A 222 19.40 -31.01 18.10
CA GLY A 222 20.19 -32.21 17.79
C GLY A 222 19.41 -33.52 17.83
N THR A 223 18.13 -33.49 18.20
CA THR A 223 17.25 -34.67 18.20
C THR A 223 16.36 -34.71 16.94
N PRO A 224 15.85 -35.89 16.51
CA PRO A 224 14.88 -35.95 15.41
C PRO A 224 13.54 -35.26 15.69
N ALA A 225 13.26 -34.93 16.96
CA ALA A 225 12.02 -34.30 17.40
C ALA A 225 11.96 -32.79 17.11
N LEU A 226 13.09 -32.16 16.77
CA LEU A 226 13.14 -30.77 16.36
C LEU A 226 13.95 -30.62 15.07
N THR A 227 13.34 -30.03 14.07
CA THR A 227 13.95 -29.76 12.76
C THR A 227 13.82 -28.28 12.43
N ARG A 228 14.58 -27.79 11.48
CA ARG A 228 14.27 -26.50 10.86
C ARG A 228 13.07 -26.65 9.93
N ALA A 229 12.37 -25.56 9.65
CA ALA A 229 11.21 -25.56 8.76
C ALA A 229 11.56 -25.99 7.31
N ASP A 230 12.83 -25.90 6.91
CA ASP A 230 13.35 -26.44 5.64
C ASP A 230 13.67 -27.95 5.70
N GLY A 231 13.40 -28.62 6.83
CA GLY A 231 13.73 -30.01 7.08
C GLY A 231 15.18 -30.25 7.51
N GLY A 232 15.99 -29.19 7.63
CA GLY A 232 17.38 -29.29 8.06
C GLY A 232 17.50 -29.70 9.53
N THR A 233 18.60 -30.39 9.87
CA THR A 233 18.90 -30.75 11.25
C THR A 233 19.31 -29.51 12.05
N VAL A 234 18.90 -29.50 13.33
CA VAL A 234 19.33 -28.46 14.28
C VAL A 234 20.63 -28.94 14.94
N PRO A 235 21.70 -28.13 14.97
CA PRO A 235 22.91 -28.49 15.72
C PRO A 235 22.59 -28.82 17.19
N PRO A 236 23.29 -29.77 17.81
CA PRO A 236 23.05 -30.17 19.19
C PRO A 236 23.56 -29.12 20.18
N TYR A 237 22.85 -27.99 20.27
CA TYR A 237 23.24 -26.84 21.10
C TYR A 237 23.36 -27.20 22.59
N ALA A 238 22.60 -28.18 23.10
CA ALA A 238 22.71 -28.64 24.48
C ALA A 238 24.07 -29.31 24.79
N ILE A 239 24.66 -30.01 23.82
CA ILE A 239 25.84 -30.88 24.04
C ILE A 239 27.12 -30.03 24.14
N GLY A 240 27.75 -30.03 25.32
CA GLY A 240 29.06 -29.41 25.56
C GLY A 240 29.08 -28.42 26.74
N ILE A 241 30.21 -28.37 27.45
CA ILE A 241 30.48 -27.51 28.62
C ILE A 241 30.71 -26.03 28.20
N ARG A 242 30.92 -25.77 26.91
CA ARG A 242 31.31 -24.45 26.38
C ARG A 242 30.10 -23.65 25.91
N GLU A 243 30.19 -22.33 26.07
CA GLU A 243 29.15 -21.35 25.69
C GLU A 243 29.06 -21.11 24.18
N LEU A 244 30.18 -21.31 23.46
CA LEU A 244 30.34 -21.15 22.00
C LEU A 244 30.64 -22.51 21.37
N THR A 245 29.68 -23.12 20.68
CA THR A 245 29.88 -24.45 20.07
C THR A 245 29.45 -24.56 18.61
N SER A 246 28.69 -23.59 18.09
CA SER A 246 28.12 -23.62 16.73
C SER A 246 27.58 -22.24 16.30
N ASP A 247 27.26 -22.07 15.02
CA ASP A 247 26.62 -20.87 14.49
C ASP A 247 25.10 -21.05 14.37
N ILE A 248 24.35 -19.97 14.56
CA ILE A 248 22.90 -19.88 14.33
C ILE A 248 22.61 -18.72 13.38
N TRP A 249 21.53 -18.84 12.60
CA TRP A 249 20.99 -17.72 11.85
C TRP A 249 20.04 -16.93 12.77
N ASP A 250 20.46 -15.74 13.20
CA ASP A 250 19.71 -14.85 14.09
C ASP A 250 19.93 -13.36 13.74
N ALA A 251 18.95 -12.79 13.03
CA ALA A 251 18.93 -11.37 12.68
C ALA A 251 18.40 -10.45 13.80
N GLY A 252 18.05 -10.99 14.96
CA GLY A 252 17.36 -10.27 16.04
C GLY A 252 18.14 -9.07 16.56
N HIS A 253 19.47 -9.13 16.48
CA HIS A 253 20.36 -8.04 16.88
C HIS A 253 20.25 -6.77 16.01
N TYR A 254 19.67 -6.85 14.81
CA TYR A 254 19.47 -5.69 13.93
C TYR A 254 18.08 -5.61 13.26
N ILE A 255 17.17 -6.56 13.51
CA ILE A 255 15.90 -6.64 12.79
C ILE A 255 15.05 -5.36 12.91
N GLU A 256 15.05 -4.71 14.08
CA GLU A 256 14.37 -3.43 14.29
C GLU A 256 14.97 -2.30 13.45
N VAL A 257 16.30 -2.29 13.31
CA VAL A 257 17.02 -1.30 12.50
C VAL A 257 16.66 -1.51 11.02
N LEU A 258 16.58 -2.76 10.56
CA LEU A 258 16.14 -3.10 9.21
C LEU A 258 14.73 -2.58 8.93
N PHE A 259 13.75 -2.85 9.82
CA PHE A 259 12.38 -2.34 9.67
C PHE A 259 12.32 -0.82 9.57
N SER A 260 13.07 -0.12 10.44
CA SER A 260 13.10 1.35 10.43
C SER A 260 13.74 1.89 9.15
N ALA A 261 14.87 1.32 8.74
CA ALA A 261 15.61 1.73 7.54
C ALA A 261 14.79 1.53 6.26
N LEU A 262 14.05 0.41 6.13
CA LEU A 262 13.19 0.14 4.98
C LEU A 262 12.07 1.18 4.84
N ARG A 263 11.41 1.51 5.95
CA ARG A 263 10.35 2.54 5.96
C ARG A 263 10.92 3.91 5.62
N GLU A 264 12.02 4.29 6.26
CA GLU A 264 12.69 5.55 6.01
C GLU A 264 13.10 5.67 4.53
N ARG A 265 13.58 4.57 3.92
CA ARG A 265 14.03 4.60 2.54
C ARG A 265 12.91 4.91 1.52
N LEU A 266 11.70 4.40 1.74
CA LEU A 266 10.53 4.74 0.90
C LEU A 266 10.12 6.21 1.07
N ILE A 267 10.23 6.73 2.30
CA ILE A 267 9.98 8.14 2.60
C ILE A 267 11.03 9.03 1.92
N VAL A 268 12.31 8.65 2.00
CA VAL A 268 13.42 9.35 1.34
C VAL A 268 13.25 9.37 -0.18
N ALA A 269 12.83 8.26 -0.78
CA ALA A 269 12.54 8.21 -2.22
C ALA A 269 11.47 9.24 -2.62
N THR A 270 10.38 9.28 -1.87
CA THR A 270 9.25 10.21 -2.09
C THR A 270 9.65 11.66 -1.82
N ALA A 271 10.50 11.91 -0.82
CA ALA A 271 11.00 13.24 -0.48
C ALA A 271 11.98 13.77 -1.54
N LEU A 272 12.87 12.93 -2.06
CA LEU A 272 13.79 13.29 -3.14
C LEU A 272 13.02 13.51 -4.44
N GLU A 273 12.09 12.62 -4.75
CA GLU A 273 11.33 12.68 -5.99
C GLU A 273 9.87 12.23 -5.78
N PRO A 274 8.93 13.15 -5.57
CA PRO A 274 7.54 12.78 -5.30
C PRO A 274 6.89 11.97 -6.43
N ALA A 275 7.36 12.19 -7.67
CA ALA A 275 6.95 11.45 -8.86
C ALA A 275 7.82 10.22 -9.20
N PHE A 276 8.58 9.69 -8.23
CA PHE A 276 9.63 8.69 -8.47
C PHE A 276 9.19 7.47 -9.29
N ARG A 277 7.92 7.05 -9.19
CA ARG A 277 7.41 5.90 -9.97
C ARG A 277 7.18 6.26 -11.43
N SER A 278 6.55 7.40 -11.72
CA SER A 278 6.32 7.92 -13.08
C SER A 278 7.63 8.23 -13.79
N THR A 279 8.65 8.65 -13.04
CA THR A 279 9.97 9.01 -13.56
C THR A 279 11.02 7.90 -13.44
N ALA A 280 10.62 6.72 -12.95
CA ALA A 280 11.52 5.59 -12.71
C ALA A 280 12.73 5.91 -11.80
N TYR A 281 12.65 6.97 -10.99
CA TYR A 281 13.73 7.37 -10.09
C TYR A 281 14.06 6.21 -9.14
N ASP A 282 15.33 5.83 -9.18
CA ASP A 282 15.94 4.83 -8.32
C ASP A 282 15.27 3.45 -8.33
N ARG A 283 14.57 3.15 -9.43
CA ARG A 283 13.84 1.89 -9.63
C ARG A 283 14.73 0.66 -9.39
N ALA A 284 15.98 0.72 -9.85
CA ALA A 284 16.92 -0.39 -9.70
C ALA A 284 17.28 -0.66 -8.24
N ALA A 285 17.53 0.37 -7.42
CA ALA A 285 17.82 0.18 -6.00
C ALA A 285 16.58 -0.32 -5.25
N LEU A 286 15.40 0.26 -5.51
CA LEU A 286 14.14 -0.18 -4.90
C LEU A 286 13.83 -1.65 -5.23
N LEU A 287 14.07 -2.06 -6.48
CA LEU A 287 13.91 -3.47 -6.88
C LEU A 287 14.96 -4.37 -6.22
N GLY A 288 16.21 -3.93 -6.14
CA GLY A 288 17.28 -4.65 -5.45
C GLY A 288 16.97 -4.88 -3.96
N ILE A 289 16.38 -3.88 -3.28
CA ILE A 289 15.90 -4.01 -1.90
C ILE A 289 14.75 -5.01 -1.82
N ALA A 290 13.78 -4.96 -2.74
CA ALA A 290 12.66 -5.92 -2.77
C ALA A 290 13.15 -7.37 -2.96
N ASP A 291 14.10 -7.59 -3.87
CA ASP A 291 14.66 -8.92 -4.10
C ASP A 291 15.52 -9.40 -2.93
N GLY A 292 16.30 -8.50 -2.31
CA GLY A 292 17.01 -8.77 -1.07
C GLY A 292 16.08 -9.16 0.07
N LEU A 293 14.97 -8.43 0.24
CA LEU A 293 13.92 -8.75 1.21
C LEU A 293 13.31 -10.13 0.98
N ARG A 294 13.00 -10.47 -0.27
CA ARG A 294 12.45 -11.78 -0.63
C ARG A 294 13.40 -12.91 -0.21
N THR A 295 14.70 -12.78 -0.49
CA THR A 295 15.71 -13.76 -0.09
C THR A 295 15.87 -13.81 1.43
N PHE A 296 15.91 -12.66 2.11
CA PHE A 296 15.98 -12.58 3.57
C PHE A 296 14.78 -13.25 4.25
N ILE A 297 13.56 -12.96 3.79
CA ILE A 297 12.31 -13.56 4.28
C ILE A 297 12.32 -15.08 4.09
N ALA A 298 12.77 -15.57 2.92
CA ALA A 298 12.87 -17.00 2.67
C ALA A 298 13.86 -17.67 3.64
N LYS A 299 15.00 -17.02 3.90
CA LYS A 299 16.00 -17.50 4.86
C LYS A 299 15.46 -17.51 6.29
N TRP A 300 14.74 -16.47 6.70
CA TRP A 300 14.09 -16.42 8.01
C TRP A 300 13.04 -17.51 8.18
N ARG A 301 12.17 -17.73 7.18
CA ARG A 301 11.22 -18.84 7.22
C ARG A 301 11.92 -20.18 7.40
N ALA A 302 13.03 -20.40 6.68
CA ALA A 302 13.83 -21.62 6.78
C ALA A 302 14.53 -21.78 8.15
N SER A 303 14.79 -20.71 8.88
CA SER A 303 15.45 -20.76 10.20
C SER A 303 14.50 -21.07 11.36
N ILE A 304 13.18 -21.01 11.15
CA ILE A 304 12.19 -21.38 12.17
C ILE A 304 12.40 -22.85 12.56
N LEU A 305 12.40 -23.11 13.87
CA LEU A 305 12.52 -24.45 14.41
C LEU A 305 11.12 -25.03 14.59
N VAL A 306 10.87 -26.23 14.07
CA VAL A 306 9.56 -26.88 14.02
C VAL A 306 9.68 -28.27 14.63
N ALA A 307 8.80 -28.57 15.58
CA ALA A 307 8.71 -29.89 16.16
C ALA A 307 8.29 -30.93 15.11
N ASN A 308 8.79 -32.16 15.21
CA ASN A 308 8.40 -33.28 14.36
C ASN A 308 7.61 -34.30 15.20
N PRO A 309 6.26 -34.24 15.20
CA PRO A 309 5.44 -35.14 16.02
C PRO A 309 5.67 -36.63 15.72
N ALA A 310 6.00 -36.97 14.46
CA ALA A 310 6.26 -38.36 14.07
C ALA A 310 7.52 -38.94 14.74
N ALA A 311 8.52 -38.11 15.02
CA ALA A 311 9.72 -38.52 15.76
C ALA A 311 9.48 -38.71 17.26
N GLY A 312 8.32 -38.28 17.78
CA GLY A 312 7.93 -38.48 19.17
C GLY A 312 7.35 -39.86 19.46
N ILE A 313 7.09 -40.70 18.45
CA ILE A 313 6.58 -42.07 18.62
C ILE A 313 7.58 -43.04 17.97
N ASN A 314 8.38 -43.71 18.80
CA ASN A 314 9.46 -44.60 18.38
C ASN A 314 8.96 -46.05 18.14
N GLY A 315 9.86 -46.91 17.63
CA GLY A 315 9.60 -48.33 17.45
C GLY A 315 9.10 -48.99 18.75
N GLY A 316 7.94 -49.67 18.66
CA GLY A 316 7.22 -50.20 19.83
C GLY A 316 6.17 -49.26 20.44
N ASN A 317 5.82 -48.16 19.75
CA ASN A 317 4.87 -47.12 20.16
C ASN A 317 5.30 -46.30 21.39
N ASN A 318 6.58 -46.38 21.77
CA ASN A 318 7.13 -45.65 22.91
C ASN A 318 7.13 -44.14 22.62
N LEU A 319 6.71 -43.36 23.61
CA LEU A 319 6.73 -41.91 23.53
C LEU A 319 8.14 -41.38 23.79
N TYR A 320 8.52 -40.36 23.03
CA TYR A 320 9.77 -39.64 23.14
C TYR A 320 9.51 -38.14 23.12
N ASN A 321 9.97 -37.45 24.16
CA ASN A 321 9.96 -36.00 24.24
C ASN A 321 11.27 -35.52 24.88
N PRO A 322 12.16 -34.87 24.11
CA PRO A 322 13.45 -34.41 24.63
C PRO A 322 13.34 -33.23 25.61
N CYS A 323 12.18 -32.57 25.70
CA CYS A 323 11.92 -31.52 26.69
C CYS A 323 11.34 -32.07 28.00
N SER A 324 11.10 -33.38 28.11
CA SER A 324 10.66 -34.04 29.35
C SER A 324 11.85 -34.49 30.18
N ASN A 325 11.65 -34.65 31.50
CA ASN A 325 12.69 -35.16 32.40
C ASN A 325 13.14 -36.57 31.94
N PRO A 326 14.43 -36.80 31.65
CA PRO A 326 14.94 -38.10 31.19
C PRO A 326 14.77 -39.23 32.22
N ASP A 327 14.62 -38.89 33.50
CA ASP A 327 14.38 -39.85 34.59
C ASP A 327 12.93 -40.34 34.64
N HIS A 328 12.02 -39.79 33.83
CA HIS A 328 10.60 -40.16 33.88
C HIS A 328 10.04 -40.51 32.51
N ALA A 329 9.01 -41.36 32.50
CA ALA A 329 8.25 -41.66 31.30
C ALA A 329 7.72 -40.36 30.66
N ALA A 330 7.86 -40.22 29.35
CA ALA A 330 7.46 -39.01 28.64
C ALA A 330 5.93 -38.82 28.69
N ASP A 331 5.48 -37.64 29.14
CA ASP A 331 4.06 -37.27 29.23
C ASP A 331 3.49 -36.71 27.91
N GLY A 332 3.92 -37.28 26.79
CA GLY A 332 3.48 -36.88 25.44
C GLY A 332 4.62 -36.73 24.44
N ILE A 333 4.35 -36.01 23.35
CA ILE A 333 5.29 -35.73 22.27
C ILE A 333 5.41 -34.22 22.01
N LEU A 334 6.51 -33.81 21.37
CA LEU A 334 6.76 -32.39 21.10
C LEU A 334 5.93 -31.88 19.90
N ILE A 335 5.24 -30.75 20.07
CA ILE A 335 4.53 -30.03 19.00
C ILE A 335 4.83 -28.53 19.03
N GLY A 336 4.48 -27.79 17.96
CA GLY A 336 4.68 -26.35 17.85
C GLY A 336 5.98 -25.95 17.16
N ALA A 337 6.35 -24.68 17.28
CA ALA A 337 7.52 -24.10 16.64
C ALA A 337 8.17 -23.01 17.51
N VAL A 338 9.38 -22.60 17.14
CA VAL A 338 10.15 -21.50 17.74
C VAL A 338 10.78 -20.67 16.63
N ASP A 339 10.63 -19.36 16.71
CA ASP A 339 11.45 -18.43 15.96
C ASP A 339 12.63 -17.96 16.84
N PRO A 340 13.86 -18.43 16.57
CA PRO A 340 15.03 -18.03 17.36
C PRO A 340 15.37 -16.55 17.21
N VAL A 341 14.94 -15.88 16.13
CA VAL A 341 15.18 -14.46 15.88
C VAL A 341 14.46 -13.59 16.91
N THR A 342 13.15 -13.77 17.04
CA THR A 342 12.32 -12.97 17.96
C THR A 342 12.16 -13.59 19.35
N GLY A 343 12.53 -14.87 19.52
CA GLY A 343 12.29 -15.62 20.74
C GLY A 343 10.84 -16.06 20.93
N ILE A 344 9.97 -15.86 19.94
CA ILE A 344 8.58 -16.30 19.97
C ILE A 344 8.53 -17.82 19.86
N SER A 345 7.80 -18.46 20.78
CA SER A 345 7.68 -19.90 20.86
C SER A 345 6.24 -20.31 21.14
N SER A 346 5.80 -21.36 20.46
CA SER A 346 4.59 -22.14 20.76
C SER A 346 4.92 -23.60 21.08
N LEU A 347 6.21 -23.91 21.22
CA LEU A 347 6.73 -25.25 21.45
C LEU A 347 6.26 -25.79 22.81
N ARG A 348 5.67 -26.99 22.82
CA ARG A 348 5.15 -27.60 24.05
C ARG A 348 5.00 -29.12 23.95
N PRO A 349 4.98 -29.84 25.09
CA PRO A 349 4.51 -31.22 25.12
C PRO A 349 3.01 -31.31 24.77
N PHE A 350 2.62 -32.40 24.11
CA PHE A 350 1.23 -32.74 23.79
C PHE A 350 0.92 -34.19 24.16
N GLY A 351 -0.10 -34.37 24.99
CA GLY A 351 -0.51 -35.67 25.54
C GLY A 351 -2.01 -35.94 25.45
N ASP A 352 -2.77 -35.22 24.62
CA ASP A 352 -4.23 -35.40 24.47
C ASP A 352 -4.57 -36.63 23.61
N PHE A 353 -4.07 -37.79 24.03
CA PHE A 353 -4.35 -39.11 23.46
C PHE A 353 -4.15 -40.18 24.54
N LYS A 354 -4.56 -41.43 24.26
CA LYS A 354 -4.45 -42.51 25.25
C LYS A 354 -3.00 -42.96 25.41
N ILE A 355 -2.44 -42.76 26.61
CA ILE A 355 -1.09 -43.18 27.00
C ILE A 355 -1.19 -44.33 28.00
N LYS A 356 -0.42 -45.40 27.76
CA LYS A 356 -0.20 -46.48 28.72
C LYS A 356 1.19 -46.32 29.34
N TYR A 357 1.23 -46.15 30.65
CA TYR A 357 2.47 -46.10 31.40
C TYR A 357 2.81 -47.48 31.96
N SER A 358 4.10 -47.83 31.97
CA SER A 358 4.61 -49.00 32.68
C SER A 358 5.73 -48.58 33.64
N ARG A 359 5.93 -49.37 34.69
CA ARG A 359 6.98 -49.16 35.69
C ARG A 359 7.95 -50.33 35.68
N THR A 360 9.24 -50.05 35.78
CA THR A 360 10.21 -51.05 36.25
C THR A 360 10.08 -51.19 37.76
N ASP A 361 9.80 -52.42 38.19
CA ASP A 361 9.68 -52.75 39.60
C ASP A 361 11.08 -52.81 40.22
N LEU A 362 11.37 -51.90 41.15
CA LEU A 362 12.62 -51.85 41.88
C LEU A 362 12.40 -52.54 43.23
N PRO A 363 12.93 -53.76 43.44
CA PRO A 363 12.83 -54.38 44.75
C PRO A 363 13.48 -53.43 45.76
N PHE A 364 12.80 -53.19 46.89
CA PHE A 364 13.16 -52.27 47.98
C PHE A 364 12.78 -50.78 47.83
N ALA A 365 12.12 -50.35 46.76
CA ALA A 365 11.55 -48.99 46.68
C ALA A 365 10.13 -48.94 47.29
N ALA A 366 9.92 -48.11 48.32
CA ALA A 366 8.66 -48.03 49.08
C ALA A 366 7.41 -47.61 48.27
N TRP A 367 7.57 -47.15 47.02
CA TRP A 367 6.51 -46.60 46.17
C TRP A 367 6.25 -47.42 44.90
N GLY A 368 6.80 -48.64 44.80
CA GLY A 368 6.49 -49.59 43.72
C GLY A 368 7.05 -49.23 42.35
N GLY A 369 8.35 -48.89 42.30
CA GLY A 369 9.10 -48.64 41.06
C GLY A 369 8.99 -47.21 40.51
N GLN A 370 9.73 -46.96 39.41
CA GLN A 370 9.78 -45.67 38.69
C GLN A 370 9.00 -45.81 37.38
N TRP A 371 8.15 -44.82 37.05
CA TRP A 371 7.53 -44.75 35.72
C TRP A 371 8.62 -44.45 34.70
N ASP A 372 8.98 -45.45 33.92
CA ASP A 372 10.15 -45.42 33.04
C ASP A 372 9.77 -45.58 31.55
N THR A 373 8.54 -46.05 31.26
CA THR A 373 8.07 -46.20 29.88
C THR A 373 6.64 -45.70 29.69
N ALA A 374 6.43 -44.92 28.63
CA ALA A 374 5.11 -44.47 28.16
C ALA A 374 4.90 -44.90 26.71
N VAL A 375 3.71 -45.44 26.41
CA VAL A 375 3.37 -46.01 25.10
C VAL A 375 2.05 -45.43 24.60
N ALA A 376 2.00 -44.98 23.35
CA ALA A 376 0.75 -44.63 22.69
C ALA A 376 -0.11 -45.89 22.45
N VAL A 377 -1.31 -45.94 23.00
CA VAL A 377 -2.22 -47.09 22.84
C VAL A 377 -2.71 -47.21 21.39
N GLU A 378 -2.98 -46.07 20.76
CA GLU A 378 -3.45 -45.95 19.37
C GLU A 378 -2.53 -44.97 18.63
N PRO A 379 -1.35 -45.41 18.13
CA PRO A 379 -0.29 -44.51 17.63
C PRO A 379 -0.73 -43.67 16.43
N GLU A 380 -1.54 -44.22 15.53
CA GLU A 380 -2.07 -43.48 14.37
C GLU A 380 -3.01 -42.35 14.79
N ASN A 381 -3.90 -42.61 15.76
CA ASN A 381 -4.81 -41.60 16.30
C ASN A 381 -4.06 -40.53 17.11
N ALA A 382 -3.03 -40.93 17.87
CA ALA A 382 -2.16 -40.02 18.60
C ALA A 382 -1.40 -39.08 17.65
N LEU A 383 -0.83 -39.62 16.57
CA LEU A 383 -0.15 -38.82 15.55
C LEU A 383 -1.11 -37.86 14.83
N ALA A 384 -2.31 -38.33 14.45
CA ALA A 384 -3.32 -37.48 13.81
C ALA A 384 -3.77 -36.33 14.73
N ALA A 385 -4.02 -36.62 16.01
CA ALA A 385 -4.38 -35.61 17.01
C ALA A 385 -3.25 -34.59 17.21
N ALA A 386 -2.00 -35.06 17.31
CA ALA A 386 -0.84 -34.20 17.46
C ALA A 386 -0.60 -33.32 16.24
N MET A 387 -0.73 -33.85 15.03
CA MET A 387 -0.60 -33.08 13.78
C MET A 387 -1.69 -32.01 13.67
N SER A 388 -2.93 -32.33 14.07
CA SER A 388 -4.04 -31.37 14.13
C SER A 388 -3.78 -30.23 15.14
N ALA A 389 -3.24 -30.55 16.32
CA ALA A 389 -2.87 -29.56 17.32
C ALA A 389 -1.58 -28.77 16.98
N HIS A 390 -0.69 -29.36 16.19
CA HIS A 390 0.59 -28.80 15.79
C HIS A 390 0.44 -27.63 14.80
N ALA A 391 -0.34 -27.81 13.74
CA ALA A 391 -0.53 -26.82 12.68
C ALA A 391 -0.88 -25.39 13.19
N PRO A 392 -1.91 -25.19 14.04
CA PRO A 392 -2.26 -23.84 14.51
C PRO A 392 -1.16 -23.20 15.39
N LEU A 393 -0.33 -24.01 16.07
CA LEU A 393 0.78 -23.51 16.88
C LEU A 393 1.93 -23.00 15.99
N VAL A 394 2.22 -23.67 14.88
CA VAL A 394 3.21 -23.21 13.89
C VAL A 394 2.73 -21.92 13.23
N ASP A 395 1.47 -21.89 12.79
CA ASP A 395 0.86 -20.69 12.19
C ASP A 395 0.85 -19.49 13.14
N SER A 396 0.70 -19.73 14.46
CA SER A 396 0.79 -18.68 15.47
C SER A 396 2.17 -18.00 15.49
N VAL A 397 3.26 -18.79 15.45
CA VAL A 397 4.64 -18.28 15.44
C VAL A 397 4.92 -17.51 14.16
N ILE A 398 4.51 -18.05 13.00
CA ILE A 398 4.72 -17.40 11.70
C ILE A 398 4.00 -16.03 11.65
N ARG A 399 2.77 -15.94 12.18
CA ARG A 399 2.01 -14.68 12.22
C ARG A 399 2.62 -13.63 13.14
N THR A 400 3.28 -14.05 14.22
CA THR A 400 3.74 -13.13 15.27
C THR A 400 5.21 -12.72 15.14
N CYS A 401 6.05 -13.50 14.45
CA CYS A 401 7.50 -13.22 14.29
C CYS A 401 7.85 -12.05 13.35
N GLY A 402 6.88 -11.39 12.72
CA GLY A 402 7.12 -10.19 11.89
C GLY A 402 7.46 -10.47 10.42
N ILE A 403 7.51 -11.73 10.00
CA ILE A 403 7.67 -12.14 8.59
C ILE A 403 6.60 -11.52 7.69
N GLU A 404 5.36 -11.42 8.18
CA GLU A 404 4.25 -10.77 7.45
C GLU A 404 4.52 -9.28 7.23
N ALA A 405 5.04 -8.58 8.24
CA ALA A 405 5.36 -7.15 8.13
C ALA A 405 6.49 -6.90 7.11
N LEU A 406 7.52 -7.75 7.07
CA LEU A 406 8.54 -7.69 6.01
C LEU A 406 7.99 -8.05 4.63
N THR A 407 7.08 -9.02 4.54
CA THR A 407 6.41 -9.40 3.27
C THR A 407 5.60 -8.21 2.73
N ASN A 408 4.92 -7.48 3.61
CA ASN A 408 4.22 -6.25 3.24
C ASN A 408 5.18 -5.15 2.75
N LEU A 409 6.33 -4.97 3.42
CA LEU A 409 7.36 -4.03 2.95
C LEU A 409 7.94 -4.46 1.60
N GLU A 410 8.25 -5.74 1.39
CA GLU A 410 8.73 -6.26 0.10
C GLU A 410 7.77 -5.91 -1.04
N ARG A 411 6.45 -6.13 -0.82
CA ARG A 411 5.41 -5.75 -1.77
C ARG A 411 5.38 -4.25 -2.03
N GLN A 412 5.50 -3.42 -0.98
CA GLN A 412 5.56 -1.96 -1.14
C GLN A 412 6.76 -1.52 -1.98
N PHE A 413 7.95 -2.07 -1.72
CA PHE A 413 9.15 -1.79 -2.53
C PHE A 413 9.00 -2.24 -3.98
N ARG A 414 8.38 -3.40 -4.22
CA ARG A 414 8.13 -3.90 -5.59
C ARG A 414 7.12 -3.02 -6.34
N ILE A 415 6.06 -2.56 -5.68
CA ILE A 415 5.09 -1.60 -6.24
C ILE A 415 5.75 -0.24 -6.51
N ALA A 416 6.61 0.21 -5.59
CA ALA A 416 7.40 1.43 -5.73
C ALA A 416 8.39 1.33 -6.91
N ALA A 417 8.96 0.16 -7.16
CA ALA A 417 9.83 -0.07 -8.33
C ALA A 417 9.04 -0.24 -9.64
N ALA A 418 7.77 -0.66 -9.61
CA ALA A 418 7.00 -0.90 -10.83
C ALA A 418 6.65 0.39 -11.60
N GLN A 419 6.50 0.28 -12.93
CA GLN A 419 5.90 1.36 -13.72
C GLN A 419 4.43 1.56 -13.33
N PRO A 420 3.95 2.80 -13.19
CA PRO A 420 2.52 3.05 -13.08
C PRO A 420 1.77 2.52 -14.31
N THR A 421 0.62 1.89 -14.09
CA THR A 421 -0.35 1.57 -15.14
C THR A 421 -1.31 2.73 -15.42
N GLU A 422 -1.46 3.65 -14.46
CA GLU A 422 -2.33 4.83 -14.50
C GLU A 422 -1.59 6.04 -13.89
N SER A 423 -2.12 7.25 -14.06
CA SER A 423 -1.51 8.41 -13.41
C SER A 423 -1.60 8.33 -11.90
N GLN A 424 -0.51 8.72 -11.25
CA GLN A 424 -0.42 8.78 -9.80
C GLN A 424 -0.81 10.14 -9.22
N PHE A 425 -0.89 11.16 -10.07
CA PHE A 425 -1.01 12.56 -9.63
C PHE A 425 -2.28 13.23 -10.12
N VAL A 426 -2.74 12.87 -11.32
CA VAL A 426 -3.93 13.45 -11.89
C VAL A 426 -5.11 12.55 -11.58
N ARG A 427 -6.04 13.09 -10.79
CA ARG A 427 -7.38 12.56 -10.63
C ARG A 427 -8.35 13.71 -10.78
N PHE A 428 -9.37 13.52 -11.60
CA PHE A 428 -10.43 14.48 -11.78
C PHE A 428 -11.40 14.43 -10.60
N SER A 429 -11.72 15.61 -10.07
CA SER A 429 -12.96 15.78 -9.33
C SER A 429 -14.13 15.88 -10.32
N ASP A 430 -15.33 15.50 -9.89
CA ASP A 430 -16.56 15.84 -10.60
C ASP A 430 -16.58 17.34 -10.95
N ALA A 431 -17.03 17.66 -12.17
CA ALA A 431 -17.19 19.05 -12.58
C ALA A 431 -18.34 19.70 -11.82
N LYS A 432 -18.07 20.85 -11.21
CA LYS A 432 -19.03 21.60 -10.41
C LYS A 432 -19.64 22.73 -11.23
N PHE A 433 -20.94 22.93 -11.08
CA PHE A 433 -21.69 23.98 -11.73
C PHE A 433 -21.45 25.34 -11.03
N SER A 434 -21.29 26.39 -11.83
CA SER A 434 -21.31 27.78 -11.38
C SER A 434 -22.02 28.68 -12.40
N TYR A 435 -22.67 29.76 -11.93
CA TYR A 435 -23.18 30.80 -12.83
C TYR A 435 -22.06 31.76 -13.20
N GLY A 436 -22.01 32.16 -14.48
CA GLY A 436 -21.02 33.10 -15.01
C GLY A 436 -21.16 34.56 -14.59
N PHE A 437 -21.81 34.84 -13.46
CA PHE A 437 -21.93 36.19 -12.94
C PHE A 437 -20.58 36.67 -12.43
N ARG A 438 -20.07 37.73 -13.07
CA ARG A 438 -18.89 38.49 -12.64
C ARG A 438 -18.92 38.69 -11.12
N ARG A 439 -17.81 38.31 -10.46
CA ARG A 439 -17.35 38.83 -9.17
C ARG A 439 -17.56 40.34 -9.10
N ILE A 440 -18.69 40.81 -8.57
CA ILE A 440 -18.83 42.15 -7.98
C ILE A 440 -19.79 42.00 -6.80
N ILE A 441 -19.18 42.01 -5.60
CA ILE A 441 -19.76 42.24 -4.26
C ILE A 441 -20.22 40.99 -3.48
N ASP A 442 -19.38 40.61 -2.51
CA ASP A 442 -19.76 40.04 -1.21
C ASP A 442 -20.79 40.96 -0.54
N ILE A 443 -22.07 40.60 -0.59
CA ILE A 443 -23.02 40.99 0.46
C ILE A 443 -23.79 39.73 0.87
N ASP A 444 -23.79 39.54 2.18
CA ASP A 444 -24.40 38.50 2.97
C ASP A 444 -25.79 37.99 2.52
N HIS A 445 -25.92 36.66 2.61
CA HIS A 445 -27.15 35.95 3.01
C HIS A 445 -28.46 36.23 2.27
N ILE A 446 -28.47 36.10 0.94
CA ILE A 446 -29.71 35.72 0.25
C ILE A 446 -29.42 34.58 -0.74
N ASN A 447 -29.80 33.36 -0.35
CA ASN A 447 -30.05 32.25 -1.27
C ASN A 447 -31.27 32.61 -2.13
N MET A 448 -31.12 33.52 -3.10
CA MET A 448 -32.10 33.63 -4.17
C MET A 448 -31.79 32.54 -5.19
N PRO A 449 -32.70 31.58 -5.43
CA PRO A 449 -32.60 30.81 -6.64
C PRO A 449 -32.93 31.80 -7.77
N PHE A 450 -32.06 31.88 -8.78
CA PHE A 450 -32.28 32.59 -10.05
C PHE A 450 -32.02 34.10 -10.08
N PRO A 451 -31.11 34.51 -10.97
CA PRO A 451 -31.44 35.45 -12.01
C PRO A 451 -31.74 34.63 -13.28
N ILE A 452 -32.98 34.13 -13.42
CA ILE A 452 -33.51 33.81 -14.74
C ILE A 452 -33.63 35.17 -15.42
N VAL A 453 -32.59 35.57 -16.16
CA VAL A 453 -32.48 36.92 -16.75
C VAL A 453 -33.55 37.16 -17.82
N ARG A 454 -34.31 36.12 -18.25
CA ARG A 454 -35.30 36.24 -19.33
C ARG A 454 -36.58 35.48 -19.02
N SER A 455 -37.72 36.11 -19.29
CA SER A 455 -39.01 35.43 -19.41
C SER A 455 -38.86 34.24 -20.35
N GLY A 456 -39.21 33.04 -19.87
CA GLY A 456 -39.12 31.84 -20.70
C GLY A 456 -39.95 31.97 -21.97
N THR A 457 -39.51 31.33 -23.05
CA THR A 457 -40.20 31.36 -24.34
C THR A 457 -41.08 30.12 -24.47
N PRO A 458 -42.41 30.26 -24.66
CA PRO A 458 -43.28 29.12 -24.90
C PRO A 458 -42.88 28.38 -26.18
N GLU A 459 -42.77 27.06 -26.10
CA GLU A 459 -42.52 26.17 -27.22
C GLU A 459 -43.45 24.95 -27.14
N THR A 460 -43.55 24.20 -28.23
CA THR A 460 -44.25 22.92 -28.26
C THR A 460 -43.26 21.82 -28.59
N LEU A 461 -43.36 20.70 -27.87
CA LEU A 461 -42.51 19.52 -28.04
C LEU A 461 -43.32 18.34 -28.55
N ASP A 462 -42.67 17.45 -29.29
CA ASP A 462 -43.18 16.12 -29.61
C ASP A 462 -42.20 15.05 -29.07
N LEU A 463 -42.57 13.79 -29.21
CA LEU A 463 -41.74 12.65 -28.80
C LEU A 463 -40.59 12.36 -29.79
N GLY A 464 -40.31 13.24 -30.75
CA GLY A 464 -39.25 13.07 -31.75
C GLY A 464 -39.40 11.77 -32.53
N ARG A 465 -38.32 10.97 -32.59
CA ARG A 465 -38.33 9.65 -33.24
C ARG A 465 -39.28 8.64 -32.57
N LEU A 466 -39.58 8.82 -31.27
CA LEU A 466 -40.46 7.93 -30.52
C LEU A 466 -41.95 8.12 -30.83
N LYS A 467 -42.34 9.18 -31.53
CA LYS A 467 -43.75 9.47 -31.85
C LYS A 467 -44.48 8.32 -32.56
N LEU A 468 -43.77 7.50 -33.33
CA LEU A 468 -44.35 6.34 -34.02
C LEU A 468 -44.93 5.29 -33.07
N PHE A 469 -44.39 5.21 -31.86
CA PHE A 469 -44.72 4.24 -30.82
C PHE A 469 -45.62 4.83 -29.71
N ALA A 470 -45.88 6.14 -29.78
CA ALA A 470 -46.77 6.84 -28.86
C ALA A 470 -48.22 6.40 -29.04
N ALA A 471 -49.02 6.55 -27.99
CA ALA A 471 -50.47 6.33 -28.06
C ALA A 471 -51.14 7.29 -29.06
N ASP A 472 -50.71 8.55 -29.03
CA ASP A 472 -51.08 9.58 -29.99
C ASP A 472 -49.80 10.19 -30.62
N PRO A 473 -49.45 9.80 -31.86
CA PRO A 473 -48.29 10.34 -32.58
C PRO A 473 -48.36 11.84 -32.88
N HIS A 474 -49.53 12.46 -32.76
CA HIS A 474 -49.76 13.88 -33.00
C HIS A 474 -49.84 14.70 -31.71
N LYS A 475 -49.80 14.04 -30.54
CA LYS A 475 -49.77 14.73 -29.25
C LYS A 475 -48.54 15.61 -29.15
N THR A 476 -48.77 16.86 -28.80
CA THR A 476 -47.71 17.83 -28.51
C THR A 476 -47.83 18.28 -27.07
N TYR A 477 -46.69 18.63 -26.47
CA TYR A 477 -46.59 18.99 -25.07
C TYR A 477 -46.21 20.46 -24.98
N PRO A 478 -46.95 21.27 -24.20
CA PRO A 478 -46.54 22.63 -23.93
C PRO A 478 -45.25 22.61 -23.12
N ALA A 479 -44.27 23.38 -23.57
CA ALA A 479 -43.00 23.54 -22.88
C ALA A 479 -42.62 25.01 -22.79
N THR A 480 -41.78 25.36 -21.83
CA THR A 480 -41.21 26.71 -21.74
C THR A 480 -39.70 26.62 -21.77
N ARG A 481 -39.06 27.25 -22.76
CA ARG A 481 -37.62 27.28 -22.91
C ARG A 481 -37.01 28.40 -22.07
N PHE A 482 -35.98 28.06 -21.33
CA PHE A 482 -35.16 28.99 -20.57
C PHE A 482 -33.71 28.91 -21.06
N HIS A 483 -33.10 30.07 -21.24
CA HIS A 483 -31.68 30.19 -21.58
C HIS A 483 -30.90 30.50 -20.31
N ARG A 484 -29.71 29.89 -20.18
CA ARG A 484 -28.82 30.13 -19.05
C ARG A 484 -27.37 30.23 -19.49
N GLU A 485 -26.68 31.18 -18.88
CA GLU A 485 -25.22 31.19 -18.91
C GLU A 485 -24.73 30.20 -17.85
N MET A 486 -24.10 29.12 -18.30
CA MET A 486 -23.57 28.10 -17.41
C MET A 486 -22.08 27.90 -17.60
N GLU A 487 -21.42 27.65 -16.48
CA GLU A 487 -20.02 27.33 -16.41
C GLU A 487 -19.85 26.07 -15.55
N LYS A 488 -18.92 25.21 -15.95
CA LYS A 488 -18.52 24.05 -15.17
C LYS A 488 -17.04 24.12 -14.88
N THR A 489 -16.69 23.93 -13.61
CA THR A 489 -15.31 24.02 -13.14
C THR A 489 -14.88 22.73 -12.48
N PHE A 490 -13.71 22.23 -12.85
CA PHE A 490 -13.03 21.14 -12.17
C PHE A 490 -11.56 21.50 -11.96
N ARG A 491 -10.92 20.76 -11.07
CA ARG A 491 -9.50 20.94 -10.77
C ARG A 491 -8.78 19.61 -10.78
N PHE A 492 -7.50 19.66 -11.08
CA PHE A 492 -6.61 18.54 -10.86
C PHE A 492 -5.21 19.03 -10.53
N ARG A 493 -4.51 18.21 -9.76
CA ARG A 493 -3.17 18.53 -9.29
C ARG A 493 -2.13 18.06 -10.30
N MET A 494 -1.10 18.86 -10.49
CA MET A 494 0.04 18.52 -11.35
C MET A 494 1.24 18.19 -10.48
N ALA A 495 1.95 17.11 -10.82
CA ALA A 495 3.07 16.64 -10.02
C ALA A 495 4.16 17.71 -9.91
N ARG A 496 4.84 17.70 -8.76
CA ARG A 496 6.05 18.49 -8.57
C ARG A 496 7.17 17.92 -9.45
N ARG A 497 7.99 18.82 -9.98
CA ARG A 497 9.08 18.50 -10.90
C ARG A 497 10.05 17.49 -10.29
N ALA A 498 10.57 16.61 -11.14
CA ALA A 498 11.64 15.71 -10.79
C ALA A 498 13.01 16.39 -10.97
N GLU A 499 13.68 16.63 -9.86
CA GLU A 499 14.98 17.33 -9.84
C GLU A 499 16.14 16.34 -10.07
N TRP A 500 15.93 15.03 -9.81
CA TRP A 500 17.01 14.03 -9.78
C TRP A 500 17.01 13.04 -10.92
N SER A 501 15.86 12.46 -11.30
CA SER A 501 15.77 11.55 -12.46
C SER A 501 16.10 12.21 -13.79
N ARG A 502 16.14 13.55 -13.83
CA ARG A 502 16.27 14.36 -15.06
C ARG A 502 15.12 14.15 -16.05
N ILE A 503 14.04 13.49 -15.63
CA ILE A 503 12.80 13.31 -16.38
C ILE A 503 11.84 14.45 -16.03
N GLN A 504 11.08 14.94 -17.00
CA GLN A 504 10.09 15.99 -16.77
C GLN A 504 8.67 15.49 -17.12
N LEU A 505 7.69 15.91 -16.33
CA LEU A 505 6.29 15.50 -16.47
C LEU A 505 5.43 16.60 -17.11
N GLY A 506 5.20 16.46 -18.42
CA GLY A 506 4.18 17.08 -19.27
C GLY A 506 2.75 16.99 -18.77
N TYR A 507 1.97 18.06 -18.96
CA TYR A 507 0.51 17.99 -18.85
C TYR A 507 -0.16 18.62 -20.06
N ARG A 508 -1.05 17.87 -20.70
CA ARG A 508 -1.96 18.36 -21.74
C ARG A 508 -3.39 18.00 -21.38
N LEU A 509 -4.29 18.93 -21.67
CA LEU A 509 -5.72 18.74 -21.53
C LEU A 509 -6.32 18.57 -22.92
N TRP A 510 -7.11 17.54 -23.09
CA TRP A 510 -7.93 17.33 -24.27
C TRP A 510 -9.39 17.58 -23.91
N VAL A 511 -10.05 18.44 -24.67
CA VAL A 511 -11.48 18.74 -24.52
C VAL A 511 -12.12 18.67 -25.89
N ALA A 512 -12.93 17.63 -26.13
CA ALA A 512 -13.75 17.45 -27.33
C ALA A 512 -13.01 17.76 -28.66
N GLY A 513 -11.84 17.16 -28.85
CA GLY A 513 -11.02 17.31 -30.06
C GLY A 513 -9.93 18.38 -29.98
N LEU A 514 -10.00 19.30 -29.00
CA LEU A 514 -9.01 20.34 -28.80
C LEU A 514 -7.93 19.92 -27.80
N PHE A 515 -6.66 20.01 -28.18
CA PHE A 515 -5.53 19.86 -27.26
C PHE A 515 -5.07 21.23 -26.75
N LEU A 516 -5.02 21.37 -25.42
CA LEU A 516 -4.47 22.49 -24.68
C LEU A 516 -3.21 22.03 -23.97
N GLU A 517 -2.08 22.62 -24.32
CA GLU A 517 -0.83 22.40 -23.60
C GLU A 517 -0.83 23.22 -22.32
N LEU A 518 -0.90 22.55 -21.16
CA LEU A 518 -1.05 23.22 -19.87
C LEU A 518 0.30 23.61 -19.29
N CYS A 519 1.23 22.66 -19.33
CA CYS A 519 2.60 22.87 -18.93
C CYS A 519 3.48 22.42 -20.09
N PRO A 520 3.94 23.36 -20.95
CA PRO A 520 4.87 23.06 -22.02
C PRO A 520 6.25 22.78 -21.42
N PHE A 521 6.82 21.62 -21.72
CA PHE A 521 8.16 21.29 -21.25
C PHE A 521 9.19 21.57 -22.33
N SER A 522 10.06 22.53 -22.05
CA SER A 522 11.29 22.75 -22.80
C SER A 522 12.25 21.60 -22.53
N ARG A 523 13.10 21.26 -23.51
CA ARG A 523 14.30 20.41 -23.30
C ARG A 523 15.02 20.82 -22.01
N ARG A 524 15.57 19.84 -21.29
CA ARG A 524 16.31 19.99 -20.01
C ARG A 524 16.88 21.42 -19.82
N PRO A 525 16.51 22.16 -18.76
CA PRO A 525 17.21 23.40 -18.43
C PRO A 525 18.70 23.04 -18.22
N PRO A 526 19.65 23.88 -18.68
CA PRO A 526 21.08 23.64 -18.49
C PRO A 526 21.39 23.29 -17.03
N GLU A 527 22.42 22.48 -16.80
CA GLU A 527 22.84 22.11 -15.45
C GLU A 527 23.11 23.37 -14.61
N GLY A 528 22.46 23.49 -13.45
CA GLY A 528 22.50 24.69 -12.61
C GLY A 528 21.45 25.77 -12.94
N ALA A 529 20.63 25.60 -13.97
CA ALA A 529 19.50 26.49 -14.24
C ALA A 529 18.24 25.99 -13.52
N PRO A 530 17.49 26.88 -12.84
CA PRO A 530 16.24 26.50 -12.22
C PRO A 530 15.28 25.95 -13.27
N SER A 531 14.57 24.90 -12.91
CA SER A 531 13.41 24.46 -13.69
C SER A 531 12.46 25.64 -13.90
N ALA A 532 11.82 25.73 -15.07
CA ALA A 532 10.83 26.78 -15.35
C ALA A 532 9.82 26.93 -14.18
N ALA A 533 9.23 28.10 -14.01
CA ALA A 533 8.21 28.27 -12.97
C ALA A 533 7.01 27.33 -13.23
N PHE A 534 6.22 27.04 -12.19
CA PHE A 534 4.87 26.52 -12.42
C PHE A 534 4.12 27.49 -13.34
N PRO A 535 3.34 27.03 -14.34
CA PRO A 535 2.60 27.92 -15.20
C PRO A 535 1.75 28.90 -14.39
N SER A 536 1.68 30.15 -14.83
CA SER A 536 0.89 31.20 -14.17
C SER A 536 0.04 32.00 -15.15
N GLY A 537 0.24 31.80 -16.46
CA GLY A 537 -0.55 32.45 -17.50
C GLY A 537 -1.91 31.80 -17.66
N LEU A 538 -2.96 32.63 -17.78
CA LEU A 538 -4.30 32.18 -18.14
C LEU A 538 -4.30 31.65 -19.58
N ILE A 539 -4.82 30.45 -19.80
CA ILE A 539 -5.07 29.92 -21.14
C ILE A 539 -6.56 30.08 -21.41
N GLU A 540 -6.94 30.84 -22.44
CA GLU A 540 -8.33 30.91 -22.90
C GLU A 540 -8.43 30.53 -24.37
N LYS A 541 -9.39 29.68 -24.72
CA LYS A 541 -9.74 29.36 -26.11
C LYS A 541 -11.24 29.25 -26.30
N ASP A 542 -11.72 29.91 -27.34
CA ASP A 542 -13.09 29.81 -27.83
C ASP A 542 -13.14 28.77 -28.94
N TYR A 543 -14.19 27.96 -28.93
CA TYR A 543 -14.31 26.85 -29.87
C TYR A 543 -15.76 26.60 -30.28
N VAL A 544 -15.95 26.44 -31.59
CA VAL A 544 -17.21 25.99 -32.19
C VAL A 544 -16.99 24.57 -32.69
N LEU A 545 -17.76 23.62 -32.16
CA LEU A 545 -17.64 22.19 -32.42
C LEU A 545 -18.90 21.67 -33.12
N GLU A 546 -18.72 20.89 -34.19
CA GLU A 546 -19.78 20.02 -34.72
C GLU A 546 -19.86 18.76 -33.85
N THR A 547 -21.03 18.50 -33.24
CA THR A 547 -21.23 17.41 -32.29
C THR A 547 -22.70 16.97 -32.26
N ASP A 548 -22.97 15.83 -31.64
CA ASP A 548 -24.33 15.48 -31.23
C ASP A 548 -24.84 16.50 -30.20
N VAL A 549 -26.02 17.04 -30.48
CA VAL A 549 -26.75 17.98 -29.63
C VAL A 549 -28.14 17.44 -29.30
N TYR A 550 -28.70 17.94 -28.20
CA TYR A 550 -29.92 17.44 -27.59
C TYR A 550 -30.81 18.58 -27.10
N ASP A 551 -32.12 18.33 -27.06
CA ASP A 551 -33.04 19.14 -26.27
C ASP A 551 -33.01 18.67 -24.81
N CYS A 552 -32.63 19.55 -23.88
CA CYS A 552 -32.64 19.22 -22.46
C CYS A 552 -34.03 19.49 -21.86
N CYS A 553 -34.81 18.43 -21.64
CA CYS A 553 -36.15 18.52 -21.06
C CYS A 553 -36.11 18.23 -19.56
N GLN A 554 -36.81 19.02 -18.75
CA GLN A 554 -36.82 18.95 -17.29
C GLN A 554 -38.24 19.18 -16.75
N ILE A 555 -38.57 18.55 -15.62
CA ILE A 555 -39.90 18.72 -14.98
C ILE A 555 -39.96 20.03 -14.17
N ARG A 556 -38.81 20.48 -13.68
CA ARG A 556 -38.63 21.69 -12.87
C ARG A 556 -37.26 22.30 -13.13
N HIS A 557 -37.05 23.52 -12.66
CA HIS A 557 -35.73 24.12 -12.65
C HIS A 557 -34.79 23.34 -11.71
N PHE A 558 -33.60 23.00 -12.20
CA PHE A 558 -32.55 22.35 -11.41
C PHE A 558 -31.77 23.38 -10.59
N SER A 559 -31.54 23.06 -9.31
CA SER A 559 -30.61 23.80 -8.46
C SER A 559 -29.16 23.47 -8.80
N PHE A 560 -28.19 24.21 -8.25
CA PHE A 560 -26.77 23.87 -8.37
C PHE A 560 -26.44 22.45 -7.92
N SER A 561 -27.01 22.05 -6.77
CA SER A 561 -26.85 20.69 -6.26
C SER A 561 -27.48 19.65 -7.16
N ASP A 562 -28.57 19.97 -7.86
CA ASP A 562 -29.16 19.06 -8.84
C ASP A 562 -28.27 18.90 -10.07
N GLU A 563 -27.62 19.98 -10.54
CA GLU A 563 -26.65 19.93 -11.64
C GLU A 563 -25.41 19.11 -11.28
N ASP A 564 -24.83 19.36 -10.10
CA ASP A 564 -23.64 18.64 -9.60
C ASP A 564 -23.97 17.15 -9.38
N ARG A 565 -25.17 16.87 -8.85
CA ARG A 565 -25.66 15.49 -8.72
C ARG A 565 -25.82 14.82 -10.08
N PHE A 566 -26.42 15.51 -11.05
CA PHE A 566 -26.56 15.00 -12.40
C PHE A 566 -25.21 14.72 -13.07
N GLU A 567 -24.19 15.57 -12.84
CA GLU A 567 -22.86 15.34 -13.40
C GLU A 567 -22.23 14.04 -12.90
N ARG A 568 -22.39 13.75 -11.60
CA ARG A 568 -21.83 12.57 -10.95
C ARG A 568 -22.64 11.30 -11.22
N GLU A 569 -23.97 11.38 -11.19
CA GLU A 569 -24.86 10.21 -11.19
C GLU A 569 -25.49 9.92 -12.56
N GLY A 570 -25.58 10.94 -13.42
CA GLY A 570 -26.29 10.93 -14.68
C GLY A 570 -27.81 11.09 -14.54
N GLU A 571 -28.54 10.41 -15.41
CA GLU A 571 -30.01 10.49 -15.52
C GLU A 571 -30.75 10.13 -14.22
N ASN A 572 -31.68 11.00 -13.79
CA ASN A 572 -32.38 10.91 -12.50
C ASN A 572 -33.92 10.88 -12.63
N GLY A 573 -34.46 10.62 -13.82
CA GLY A 573 -35.91 10.59 -14.09
C GLY A 573 -36.59 11.97 -14.16
N GLU A 574 -35.96 13.04 -13.67
CA GLU A 574 -36.48 14.42 -13.71
C GLU A 574 -35.94 15.24 -14.91
N ARG A 575 -34.88 14.75 -15.56
CA ARG A 575 -34.25 15.33 -16.75
C ARG A 575 -33.97 14.27 -17.79
N ILE A 576 -34.27 14.59 -19.04
CA ILE A 576 -33.88 13.77 -20.19
C ILE A 576 -33.19 14.62 -21.26
N PHE A 577 -32.22 14.02 -21.95
CA PHE A 577 -31.62 14.57 -23.15
C PHE A 577 -32.36 13.97 -24.34
N HIS A 578 -33.27 14.75 -24.91
CA HIS A 578 -34.19 14.32 -25.96
C HIS A 578 -33.69 14.73 -27.35
N ASN A 579 -34.20 14.06 -28.38
CA ASN A 579 -34.05 14.47 -29.78
C ASN A 579 -32.58 14.68 -30.24
N ALA A 580 -31.77 13.63 -30.06
CA ALA A 580 -30.38 13.60 -30.50
C ALA A 580 -30.25 13.88 -32.01
N ARG A 581 -29.37 14.83 -32.37
CA ARG A 581 -29.13 15.24 -33.76
C ARG A 581 -27.74 15.85 -33.91
N ASN A 582 -27.22 15.89 -35.13
CA ASN A 582 -26.02 16.67 -35.45
C ASN A 582 -26.32 18.17 -35.34
N GLY A 583 -25.45 18.90 -34.64
CA GLY A 583 -25.54 20.33 -34.51
C GLY A 583 -24.21 20.95 -34.10
N ARG A 584 -24.26 22.22 -33.71
CA ARG A 584 -23.09 23.00 -33.30
C ARG A 584 -23.17 23.38 -31.83
N ALA A 585 -22.05 23.31 -31.14
CA ALA A 585 -21.85 23.82 -29.80
C ALA A 585 -20.79 24.93 -29.81
N HIS A 586 -21.00 26.00 -29.04
CA HIS A 586 -20.04 27.09 -28.88
C HIS A 586 -19.69 27.23 -27.40
N PHE A 587 -18.40 27.11 -27.07
CA PHE A 587 -17.93 27.19 -25.69
C PHE A 587 -16.54 27.79 -25.57
N ARG A 588 -16.22 28.31 -24.38
CA ARG A 588 -14.91 28.79 -23.97
C ARG A 588 -14.31 27.83 -22.95
N ILE A 589 -13.05 27.50 -23.11
CA ILE A 589 -12.24 26.84 -22.09
C ILE A 589 -11.28 27.88 -21.52
N SER A 590 -11.30 28.07 -20.21
CA SER A 590 -10.33 28.88 -19.48
C SER A 590 -9.59 27.98 -18.49
N VAL A 591 -8.25 28.03 -18.49
CA VAL A 591 -7.40 27.30 -17.55
C VAL A 591 -6.57 28.28 -16.74
N GLN A 592 -6.83 28.32 -15.44
CA GLN A 592 -6.07 29.08 -14.46
C GLN A 592 -5.15 28.14 -13.67
N PHE A 593 -3.98 28.63 -13.32
CA PHE A 593 -2.99 27.87 -12.55
C PHE A 593 -2.83 28.48 -11.16
N GLU A 594 -2.99 27.66 -10.13
CA GLU A 594 -2.79 28.07 -8.74
C GLU A 594 -1.62 27.29 -8.13
N PRO A 595 -0.50 27.95 -7.76
CA PRO A 595 0.59 27.27 -7.07
C PRO A 595 0.15 26.89 -5.65
N LEU A 596 0.48 25.67 -5.21
CA LEU A 596 0.23 25.25 -3.84
C LEU A 596 1.32 25.80 -2.91
N ALA A 597 0.94 26.26 -1.71
CA ALA A 597 1.88 26.73 -0.72
C ALA A 597 2.84 25.59 -0.34
N GLY A 598 4.14 25.81 -0.55
CA GLY A 598 5.14 24.76 -0.39
C GLY A 598 5.14 24.12 0.99
N GLY A 599 5.29 22.79 1.00
CA GLY A 599 5.46 21.95 2.17
C GLY A 599 6.00 20.56 1.80
N ALA A 600 6.35 19.80 2.83
CA ALA A 600 6.88 18.44 2.79
C ALA A 600 6.01 17.40 2.06
N ASP A 601 4.70 17.59 2.11
CA ASP A 601 3.71 16.57 1.78
C ASP A 601 3.04 16.77 0.42
N ASP A 602 3.28 17.90 -0.27
CA ASP A 602 2.69 18.12 -1.57
C ASP A 602 3.59 17.56 -2.66
N ALA A 603 3.25 16.34 -3.10
CA ALA A 603 3.75 15.74 -4.35
C ALA A 603 3.40 16.56 -5.61
N HIS A 604 2.80 17.72 -5.44
CA HIS A 604 2.25 18.58 -6.47
C HIS A 604 2.92 19.96 -6.47
N ALA A 605 3.08 20.54 -7.66
CA ALA A 605 3.56 21.91 -7.82
C ALA A 605 2.43 22.93 -7.69
N GLY A 606 1.22 22.54 -8.07
CA GLY A 606 0.05 23.39 -8.10
C GLY A 606 -1.13 22.67 -8.71
N GLU A 607 -2.23 23.39 -8.87
CA GLU A 607 -3.47 22.88 -9.45
C GLU A 607 -3.78 23.62 -10.76
N ALA A 608 -4.28 22.88 -11.75
CA ALA A 608 -4.96 23.45 -12.90
C ALA A 608 -6.45 23.55 -12.57
N ILE A 609 -7.01 24.75 -12.66
CA ILE A 609 -8.45 25.01 -12.55
C ILE A 609 -8.96 25.22 -13.95
N VAL A 610 -9.80 24.30 -14.41
CA VAL A 610 -10.38 24.33 -15.75
C VAL A 610 -11.83 24.74 -15.64
N THR A 611 -12.21 25.80 -16.35
CA THR A 611 -13.58 26.26 -16.48
C THR A 611 -14.03 26.14 -17.93
N ILE A 612 -15.16 25.48 -18.15
CA ILE A 612 -15.82 25.37 -19.45
C ILE A 612 -17.12 26.15 -19.39
N ARG A 613 -17.26 27.16 -20.26
CA ARG A 613 -18.44 28.04 -20.33
C ARG A 613 -19.12 27.91 -21.69
N ALA A 614 -20.45 27.75 -21.69
CA ALA A 614 -21.22 27.85 -22.92
C ALA A 614 -21.32 29.31 -23.39
N LEU A 615 -21.08 29.56 -24.68
CA LEU A 615 -21.14 30.89 -25.28
C LEU A 615 -22.40 31.03 -26.13
N GLU A 616 -22.94 32.25 -26.18
CA GLU A 616 -24.10 32.62 -27.02
C GLU A 616 -25.28 31.63 -26.91
N PRO A 617 -25.81 31.37 -25.69
CA PRO A 617 -26.84 30.35 -25.44
C PRO A 617 -28.17 30.58 -26.18
N ASP A 618 -28.39 31.78 -26.72
CA ASP A 618 -29.54 32.09 -27.57
C ASP A 618 -29.38 31.52 -28.99
N THR A 619 -28.15 31.52 -29.51
CA THR A 619 -27.81 31.04 -30.87
C THR A 619 -27.47 29.55 -30.83
N PHE A 620 -26.66 29.13 -29.85
CA PHE A 620 -26.25 27.74 -29.62
C PHE A 620 -27.00 27.20 -28.41
N ARG A 621 -28.32 27.03 -28.57
CA ARG A 621 -29.23 26.71 -27.47
C ARG A 621 -29.23 25.24 -27.05
N ASP A 622 -28.78 24.35 -27.92
CA ASP A 622 -28.90 22.91 -27.70
C ASP A 622 -27.88 22.41 -26.67
N ALA A 623 -28.27 21.40 -25.90
CA ALA A 623 -27.40 20.76 -24.95
C ALA A 623 -26.40 19.82 -25.65
N PHE A 624 -25.21 19.65 -25.08
CA PHE A 624 -24.14 18.83 -25.64
C PHE A 624 -23.27 18.24 -24.54
N ILE A 625 -22.51 17.21 -24.89
CA ILE A 625 -21.69 16.44 -23.96
C ILE A 625 -20.23 16.52 -24.42
N LEU A 626 -19.36 17.03 -23.56
CA LEU A 626 -17.93 17.11 -23.84
C LEU A 626 -17.20 15.96 -23.15
N GLU A 627 -16.26 15.36 -23.86
CA GLU A 627 -15.30 14.45 -23.26
C GLU A 627 -14.02 15.22 -22.92
N VAL A 628 -13.52 15.01 -21.70
CA VAL A 628 -12.35 15.67 -21.16
C VAL A 628 -11.34 14.60 -20.73
N ARG A 629 -10.08 14.73 -21.17
CA ARG A 629 -8.99 13.83 -20.78
C ARG A 629 -7.74 14.63 -20.45
N VAL A 630 -6.99 14.19 -19.44
CA VAL A 630 -5.63 14.70 -19.23
C VAL A 630 -4.62 13.65 -19.69
N PHE A 631 -3.54 14.14 -20.26
CA PHE A 631 -2.40 13.35 -20.68
C PHE A 631 -1.18 13.82 -19.91
N GLU A 632 -0.47 12.87 -19.29
CA GLU A 632 0.83 13.09 -18.69
C GLU A 632 1.87 12.70 -19.72
N SER A 633 2.79 13.61 -20.03
CA SER A 633 3.91 13.31 -20.92
C SER A 633 5.17 13.09 -20.11
N VAL A 634 5.82 11.97 -20.29
CA VAL A 634 7.13 11.69 -19.70
C VAL A 634 8.17 12.03 -20.76
N VAL A 635 8.99 13.04 -20.50
CA VAL A 635 10.12 13.39 -21.37
C VAL A 635 11.39 12.87 -20.73
N ASP A 636 12.04 11.91 -21.39
CA ASP A 636 13.27 11.30 -20.89
C ASP A 636 14.50 12.21 -21.13
N TYR A 637 15.68 11.72 -20.74
CA TYR A 637 16.94 12.46 -20.87
C TYR A 637 17.39 12.64 -22.34
N ASN A 638 16.91 11.81 -23.27
CA ASN A 638 17.17 11.90 -24.70
C ASN A 638 16.21 12.89 -25.40
N GLY A 639 15.20 13.35 -24.68
CA GLY A 639 14.12 14.18 -25.22
C GLY A 639 13.05 13.37 -25.94
N GLU A 640 13.04 12.05 -25.79
CA GLU A 640 11.95 11.20 -26.25
C GLU A 640 10.73 11.42 -25.35
N LYS A 641 9.58 11.65 -25.99
CA LYS A 641 8.32 11.95 -25.32
C LYS A 641 7.42 10.74 -25.37
N ALA A 642 7.11 10.16 -24.22
CA ALA A 642 6.05 9.19 -24.07
C ALA A 642 4.82 9.88 -23.47
N GLU A 643 3.61 9.54 -23.93
CA GLU A 643 2.37 10.14 -23.45
C GLU A 643 1.42 9.07 -22.94
N TYR A 644 0.88 9.29 -21.75
CA TYR A 644 -0.01 8.37 -21.09
C TYR A 644 -1.31 9.09 -20.75
N PRO A 645 -2.48 8.54 -21.14
CA PRO A 645 -3.75 9.05 -20.64
C PRO A 645 -3.80 8.85 -19.13
N THR A 646 -4.10 9.92 -18.40
CA THR A 646 -4.07 9.88 -16.94
C THR A 646 -5.42 9.54 -16.35
N ASP A 647 -6.42 10.33 -16.76
CA ASP A 647 -7.78 10.29 -16.25
C ASP A 647 -8.69 10.95 -17.29
N SER A 648 -9.98 10.63 -17.23
CA SER A 648 -11.01 11.11 -18.15
C SER A 648 -12.32 11.37 -17.42
N MET A 649 -13.01 12.44 -17.80
CA MET A 649 -14.38 12.70 -17.36
C MET A 649 -15.23 13.15 -18.53
N THR A 650 -16.51 13.31 -18.27
CA THR A 650 -17.46 13.89 -19.21
C THR A 650 -18.18 15.06 -18.58
N VAL A 651 -18.38 16.11 -19.38
CA VAL A 651 -18.99 17.35 -18.94
C VAL A 651 -20.28 17.61 -19.71
N HIS A 652 -21.41 17.61 -19.01
CA HIS A 652 -22.71 17.89 -19.63
C HIS A 652 -22.99 19.40 -19.67
N MET A 653 -23.17 19.95 -20.86
CA MET A 653 -23.47 21.36 -21.09
C MET A 653 -24.91 21.52 -21.60
N THR A 654 -25.62 22.51 -21.06
CA THR A 654 -27.05 22.77 -21.23
C THR A 654 -27.30 24.29 -21.32
N PRO A 655 -26.93 24.93 -22.44
CA PRO A 655 -27.06 26.37 -22.64
C PRO A 655 -28.52 26.84 -22.57
N SER A 656 -29.45 25.99 -22.99
CA SER A 656 -30.88 26.14 -22.73
C SER A 656 -31.50 24.82 -22.24
N TYR A 657 -32.67 24.92 -21.64
CA TYR A 657 -33.47 23.78 -21.21
C TYR A 657 -34.96 24.11 -21.32
N LEU A 658 -35.78 23.06 -21.39
CA LEU A 658 -37.23 23.12 -21.54
C LEU A 658 -37.89 22.59 -20.26
N ILE A 659 -38.77 23.39 -19.66
CA ILE A 659 -39.68 22.90 -18.61
C ILE A 659 -40.92 22.32 -19.26
N VAL A 660 -41.21 21.05 -18.98
CA VAL A 660 -42.34 20.29 -19.55
C VAL A 660 -43.02 19.46 -18.46
N GLY A 661 -44.30 19.15 -18.63
CA GLY A 661 -45.07 18.36 -17.69
C GLY A 661 -44.57 16.92 -17.53
N GLN A 662 -44.94 16.28 -16.41
CA GLN A 662 -44.64 14.86 -16.12
C GLN A 662 -45.21 13.92 -17.21
N ASP A 663 -46.35 14.28 -17.80
CA ASP A 663 -47.01 13.51 -18.84
C ASP A 663 -46.13 13.28 -20.07
N PHE A 664 -45.25 14.24 -20.40
CA PHE A 664 -44.24 14.05 -21.43
C PHE A 664 -43.25 12.93 -21.07
N PHE A 665 -42.75 12.89 -19.84
CA PHE A 665 -41.77 11.90 -19.41
C PHE A 665 -42.38 10.50 -19.38
N ASP A 666 -43.62 10.40 -18.90
CA ASP A 666 -44.39 9.15 -18.86
C ASP A 666 -44.62 8.63 -20.29
N ASP A 667 -45.03 9.50 -21.21
CA ASP A 667 -45.27 9.13 -22.61
C ASP A 667 -43.97 8.78 -23.37
N VAL A 668 -42.83 9.43 -23.05
CA VAL A 668 -41.52 9.04 -23.59
C VAL A 668 -41.16 7.63 -23.12
N TRP A 669 -41.34 7.34 -21.83
CA TRP A 669 -41.03 6.02 -21.25
C TRP A 669 -41.90 4.93 -21.87
N ASP A 670 -43.22 5.15 -21.96
CA ASP A 670 -44.16 4.22 -22.56
C ASP A 670 -43.86 3.96 -24.04
N ALA A 671 -43.57 5.02 -24.81
CA ALA A 671 -43.20 4.88 -26.22
C ALA A 671 -41.90 4.09 -26.40
N GLN A 672 -40.91 4.29 -25.52
CA GLN A 672 -39.66 3.53 -25.55
C GLN A 672 -39.88 2.05 -25.23
N MET A 673 -40.70 1.73 -24.22
CA MET A 673 -41.04 0.35 -23.87
C MET A 673 -41.79 -0.37 -25.00
N ARG A 674 -42.71 0.32 -25.68
CA ARG A 674 -43.43 -0.23 -26.84
C ARG A 674 -42.52 -0.46 -28.04
N MET A 675 -41.59 0.46 -28.30
CA MET A 675 -40.58 0.28 -29.35
C MET A 675 -39.78 -1.01 -29.11
N VAL A 676 -39.31 -1.24 -27.88
CA VAL A 676 -38.55 -2.44 -27.53
C VAL A 676 -39.40 -3.71 -27.71
N GLN A 677 -40.65 -3.71 -27.25
CA GLN A 677 -41.55 -4.86 -27.41
C GLN A 677 -41.82 -5.16 -28.88
N MET A 678 -42.11 -4.13 -29.68
CA MET A 678 -42.38 -4.26 -31.11
C MET A 678 -41.15 -4.79 -31.88
N ASN A 679 -39.95 -4.30 -31.55
CA ASN A 679 -38.71 -4.81 -32.15
C ASN A 679 -38.53 -6.30 -31.87
N ASN A 680 -38.77 -6.73 -30.64
CA ASN A 680 -38.66 -8.14 -30.26
C ASN A 680 -39.67 -9.00 -31.02
N GLU A 681 -40.94 -8.58 -31.12
CA GLU A 681 -41.95 -9.37 -31.83
C GLU A 681 -41.70 -9.45 -33.34
N ILE A 682 -41.25 -8.36 -33.97
CA ILE A 682 -40.85 -8.40 -35.39
C ILE A 682 -39.66 -9.33 -35.57
N ASN A 683 -38.66 -9.25 -34.69
CA ASN A 683 -37.47 -10.11 -34.77
C ASN A 683 -37.81 -11.59 -34.53
N ASP A 684 -38.77 -11.91 -33.67
CA ASP A 684 -39.24 -13.28 -33.44
C ASP A 684 -39.99 -13.85 -34.65
N LYS A 685 -40.81 -13.03 -35.32
CA LYS A 685 -41.58 -13.44 -36.51
C LYS A 685 -40.76 -13.44 -37.79
N TYR A 686 -39.80 -12.53 -37.86
CA TYR A 686 -38.91 -12.33 -38.99
C TYR A 686 -37.52 -11.91 -38.48
N PRO A 687 -36.64 -12.88 -38.19
CA PRO A 687 -35.28 -12.57 -37.77
C PRO A 687 -34.56 -11.93 -38.95
N LEU A 688 -34.46 -10.60 -38.91
CA LEU A 688 -33.61 -9.85 -39.82
C LEU A 688 -32.16 -10.18 -39.44
N GLU A 689 -31.35 -10.69 -40.38
CA GLU A 689 -29.90 -10.91 -40.21
C GLU A 689 -29.11 -9.59 -40.07
N PHE A 690 -29.75 -8.51 -39.65
CA PHE A 690 -29.07 -7.30 -39.23
C PHE A 690 -28.63 -7.48 -37.79
N SER A 691 -27.32 -7.44 -37.58
CA SER A 691 -26.73 -7.25 -36.27
C SER A 691 -27.20 -5.90 -35.72
N VAL A 692 -28.36 -5.86 -35.05
CA VAL A 692 -28.68 -4.78 -34.13
C VAL A 692 -27.51 -4.79 -33.16
N PRO A 693 -26.63 -3.76 -33.16
CA PRO A 693 -25.50 -3.75 -32.26
C PRO A 693 -26.10 -3.85 -30.87
N ARG A 694 -25.80 -4.94 -30.15
CA ARG A 694 -26.17 -5.00 -28.73
C ARG A 694 -25.56 -3.74 -28.12
N PRO A 695 -26.35 -2.94 -27.37
CA PRO A 695 -25.77 -1.82 -26.64
C PRO A 695 -24.59 -2.40 -25.84
N PRO A 696 -23.41 -1.76 -25.90
CA PRO A 696 -22.24 -2.25 -25.17
C PRO A 696 -22.56 -2.42 -23.69
N GLU A 697 -21.79 -3.27 -23.00
CA GLU A 697 -21.97 -3.50 -21.56
C GLU A 697 -22.01 -2.16 -20.79
N PRO A 698 -22.82 -2.07 -19.72
CA PRO A 698 -22.99 -0.84 -18.96
C PRO A 698 -21.64 -0.37 -18.40
N ASP A 699 -21.12 0.70 -18.97
CA ASP A 699 -19.99 1.45 -18.42
C ASP A 699 -20.52 2.35 -17.28
N PRO A 700 -19.82 2.44 -16.14
CA PRO A 700 -20.22 3.27 -15.00
C PRO A 700 -20.28 4.78 -15.30
N ASN A 701 -19.71 5.26 -16.42
CA ASN A 701 -19.69 6.68 -16.75
C ASN A 701 -21.11 7.22 -17.09
N PRO A 702 -21.57 8.30 -16.43
CA PRO A 702 -22.89 8.91 -16.63
C PRO A 702 -23.30 9.19 -18.10
N VAL A 703 -22.35 9.54 -18.96
CA VAL A 703 -22.62 9.80 -20.40
C VAL A 703 -23.14 8.57 -21.11
N TRP A 704 -22.72 7.38 -20.70
CA TRP A 704 -23.19 6.16 -21.32
C TRP A 704 -24.68 5.94 -21.11
N LYS A 705 -25.26 6.37 -19.99
CA LYS A 705 -26.71 6.28 -19.80
C LYS A 705 -27.46 7.10 -20.86
N ILE A 706 -27.01 8.34 -21.09
CA ILE A 706 -27.61 9.24 -22.09
C ILE A 706 -27.38 8.73 -23.52
N ARG A 707 -26.14 8.40 -23.87
CA ARG A 707 -25.80 7.91 -25.21
C ARG A 707 -26.46 6.56 -25.51
N ARG A 708 -26.49 5.65 -24.54
CA ARG A 708 -27.16 4.35 -24.69
C ARG A 708 -28.63 4.54 -25.00
N ARG A 709 -29.34 5.41 -24.28
CA ARG A 709 -30.75 5.69 -24.55
C ARG A 709 -30.96 6.21 -25.98
N ALA A 710 -30.14 7.18 -26.41
CA ALA A 710 -30.21 7.70 -27.77
C ALA A 710 -29.93 6.62 -28.84
N LEU A 711 -28.89 5.80 -28.62
CA LEU A 711 -28.52 4.68 -29.49
C LEU A 711 -29.59 3.59 -29.54
N GLU A 712 -30.22 3.26 -28.41
CA GLU A 712 -31.33 2.30 -28.36
C GLU A 712 -32.53 2.78 -29.19
N ILE A 713 -32.87 4.07 -29.10
CA ILE A 713 -33.93 4.70 -29.91
C ILE A 713 -33.55 4.70 -31.39
N GLU A 714 -32.31 5.06 -31.73
CA GLU A 714 -31.84 5.11 -33.11
C GLU A 714 -31.76 3.72 -33.75
N ASN A 715 -31.19 2.74 -33.05
CA ASN A 715 -31.11 1.36 -33.52
C ASN A 715 -32.50 0.75 -33.66
N GLY A 716 -33.39 0.97 -32.69
CA GLY A 716 -34.76 0.49 -32.75
C GLY A 716 -35.53 1.08 -33.92
N PHE A 717 -35.43 2.39 -34.12
CA PHE A 717 -36.05 3.06 -35.26
C PHE A 717 -35.48 2.59 -36.61
N SER A 718 -34.16 2.43 -36.71
CA SER A 718 -33.49 1.93 -37.93
C SER A 718 -33.91 0.50 -38.27
N PHE A 719 -34.06 -0.35 -37.25
CA PHE A 719 -34.57 -1.71 -37.39
C PHE A 719 -36.00 -1.70 -37.96
N ILE A 720 -36.90 -0.89 -37.40
CA ILE A 720 -38.27 -0.75 -37.92
C ILE A 720 -38.28 -0.23 -39.36
N GLN A 721 -37.44 0.75 -39.70
CA GLN A 721 -37.36 1.23 -41.08
C GLN A 721 -36.86 0.16 -42.05
N ALA A 722 -35.89 -0.66 -41.65
CA ALA A 722 -35.42 -1.79 -42.45
C ALA A 722 -36.53 -2.84 -42.63
N ALA A 723 -37.17 -3.24 -41.52
CA ALA A 723 -38.30 -4.16 -41.53
C ALA A 723 -39.46 -3.64 -42.40
N GLN A 724 -39.74 -2.34 -42.37
CA GLN A 724 -40.82 -1.73 -43.16
C GLN A 724 -40.52 -1.76 -44.66
N ARG A 725 -39.25 -1.67 -45.07
CA ARG A 725 -38.85 -1.79 -46.49
C ARG A 725 -39.00 -3.22 -47.00
N GLU A 726 -38.72 -4.21 -46.18
CA GLU A 726 -38.76 -5.62 -46.58
C GLU A 726 -40.15 -6.26 -46.42
N ARG A 727 -40.84 -5.93 -45.32
CA ARG A 727 -42.12 -6.51 -44.90
C ARG A 727 -43.07 -5.42 -44.37
N PRO A 728 -43.56 -4.52 -45.26
CA PRO A 728 -44.42 -3.41 -44.85
C PRO A 728 -45.70 -3.85 -44.16
N GLU A 729 -46.29 -4.98 -44.58
CA GLU A 729 -47.53 -5.53 -44.01
C GLU A 729 -47.34 -6.01 -42.56
N LEU A 730 -46.25 -6.74 -42.28
CA LEU A 730 -45.91 -7.20 -40.93
C LEU A 730 -45.69 -6.02 -39.98
N VAL A 731 -44.95 -5.00 -40.42
CA VAL A 731 -44.70 -3.81 -39.59
C VAL A 731 -45.98 -3.01 -39.37
N ALA A 732 -46.85 -2.92 -40.37
CA ALA A 732 -48.15 -2.25 -40.24
C ALA A 732 -49.06 -2.97 -39.23
N ASP A 733 -49.12 -4.30 -39.29
CA ASP A 733 -49.90 -5.12 -38.37
C ASP A 733 -49.40 -4.98 -36.92
N GLU A 734 -48.07 -5.02 -36.71
CA GLU A 734 -47.51 -4.80 -35.37
C GLU A 734 -47.67 -3.37 -34.88
N LEU A 735 -47.53 -2.35 -35.75
CA LEU A 735 -47.81 -0.96 -35.38
C LEU A 735 -49.26 -0.78 -34.92
N ILE A 736 -50.22 -1.44 -35.58
CA ILE A 736 -51.63 -1.38 -35.19
C ILE A 736 -51.85 -2.11 -33.86
N ARG A 737 -51.22 -3.27 -33.67
CA ARG A 737 -51.35 -4.10 -32.46
C ARG A 737 -50.75 -3.44 -31.22
N PHE A 738 -49.62 -2.77 -31.37
CA PHE A 738 -48.90 -2.12 -30.27
C PHE A 738 -49.28 -0.66 -30.03
N ARG A 739 -50.05 -0.06 -30.94
CA ARG A 739 -50.74 1.20 -30.63
C ARG A 739 -51.94 0.89 -29.74
N PRO A 740 -52.02 1.47 -28.53
CA PRO A 740 -53.23 1.36 -27.72
C PRO A 740 -54.41 1.95 -28.52
N PRO A 741 -55.62 1.39 -28.36
CA PRO A 741 -56.79 1.96 -28.98
C PRO A 741 -56.91 3.42 -28.54
N LEU A 742 -57.10 4.33 -29.50
CA LEU A 742 -57.42 5.73 -29.21
C LEU A 742 -58.74 5.75 -28.45
N ILE A 743 -58.67 5.83 -27.11
CA ILE A 743 -59.85 6.11 -26.30
C ILE A 743 -60.18 7.58 -26.57
N ARG A 744 -61.24 7.79 -27.34
CA ARG A 744 -61.76 9.13 -27.65
C ARG A 744 -62.32 9.82 -26.41
#